data_AF-A0A150FZ63-F1
#
_entry.id   AF-A0A150FZ63-F1
#
_cell.length_a   1.000
_cell.length_b   1.000
_cell.length_c   1.000
_cell.angle_alpha   90.00
_cell.angle_beta   90.00
_cell.angle_gamma   90.00
#
_symmetry.space_group_name_H-M   'P 1'
#
loop_
_entity.id
_entity.type
_entity.pdbx_description
1 polymer ?
#
loop_
_entity_poly.entity_id
_entity_poly.type
_entity_poly.pdbx_seq_one_letter_code
_entity_poly.pdbx_strand_id
1 'polypeptide(L)'
;MADLDHPSASGGRDVLEDVAGPAGNAILSANLSALFASSDLSDCTIQFVDERGGWPKALGDPLPAHSLVLKSASGWFREQADSARRLGARRGILRFAWPLMLTGGSGGRRTLRVPLGSPEQLPAALAALRFAYTGQLSARSIVEALEVWRQADYLQVEGGPEACHRFIRERLPGFKPHAQLPRRLASDDSCDWARGSDGSSCGFGGSAGGASEAWSRTSRGTLSSRSTSGAASPKEGAGAAGGVGWPAAAGAGPSSSAALFSGLCGSDALWGALQAEPRSPAALGFARQQLLAIFGDAVAALNTPRLRRQLLALPAPALELLLEGEEFGTDCEDTVLLLLATWMLGSAGRRADAAARERLCRQVRLVQLSLPYLHAVLSALAADYEASQGGSCGGGDGGSTAGDAAAAAASAAAATDAAAAGAGSAQRGPSSSMEPGQRAPGCGCGWFPISPEGAVFVRTCAAARSPAERERLLRAAGGGDDCAKSPWFSTVPRRQAVPPGGLTYGWHVCQAALEAALSDPAPPGGLVEVEGTFDGRDGGGADGGEGGDGGGVIAARGFEWRPSVRYRPGEEAAGVSLRCLIPAAYRVEGSRLGGGALAAARLEAQMRAPCWEGVPPTSHGWGELLPLQHSSPRTQTQPRQPRPALRRESSSPPAAPSDPQVEGEGEEGEEAACSPQLAPWWPYLEGGSIRAELTVLPPPARSGGAAGVLGAGGALGSSGTLPGQQGIYLAS
;
A
#
# COMPACT_ATOMS: atom_id res chain seq x y z
N MET A 1 82.16 -7.15 42.10
CA MET A 1 82.53 -7.15 40.66
C MET A 1 82.16 -8.51 40.10
N ALA A 2 81.08 -8.66 39.36
CA ALA A 2 80.00 -7.69 39.15
C ALA A 2 78.68 -8.45 39.02
N ASP A 3 77.64 -7.98 39.70
CA ASP A 3 76.32 -8.59 39.66
C ASP A 3 75.60 -8.19 38.36
N LEU A 4 74.81 -9.12 37.82
CA LEU A 4 73.96 -8.93 36.65
C LEU A 4 72.54 -9.36 37.00
N ASP A 5 71.70 -8.39 37.35
CA ASP A 5 70.29 -8.61 37.64
C ASP A 5 69.53 -9.06 36.38
N HIS A 6 68.73 -10.12 36.51
CA HIS A 6 67.75 -10.51 35.49
C HIS A 6 66.48 -9.67 35.65
N PRO A 7 66.01 -8.96 34.59
CA PRO A 7 64.75 -8.23 34.64
C PRO A 7 63.56 -9.20 34.74
N SER A 8 62.65 -8.96 35.68
CA SER A 8 61.49 -9.82 35.95
C SER A 8 60.46 -9.77 34.81
N ALA A 9 60.02 -10.95 34.35
CA ALA A 9 59.11 -11.11 33.21
C ALA A 9 57.62 -10.88 33.54
N SER A 10 57.28 -10.05 34.53
CA SER A 10 55.91 -9.88 35.05
C SER A 10 55.10 -8.73 34.43
N GLY A 11 55.73 -7.77 33.75
CA GLY A 11 55.06 -6.55 33.23
C GLY A 11 54.32 -6.68 31.88
N GLY A 12 54.21 -7.90 31.32
CA GLY A 12 53.76 -8.09 29.94
C GLY A 12 52.24 -8.18 29.70
N ARG A 13 51.40 -8.06 30.74
CA ARG A 13 49.95 -8.30 30.63
C ARG A 13 49.12 -7.02 30.56
N ASP A 14 49.43 -6.03 31.38
CA ASP A 14 48.63 -4.80 31.54
C ASP A 14 48.54 -3.99 30.23
N VAL A 15 49.60 -4.04 29.41
CA VAL A 15 49.67 -3.38 28.07
C VAL A 15 48.63 -3.92 27.09
N LEU A 16 48.12 -5.15 27.29
CA LEU A 16 47.13 -5.77 26.41
C LEU A 16 45.68 -5.43 26.81
N GLU A 17 45.42 -5.07 28.07
CA GLU A 17 44.08 -4.67 28.52
C GLU A 17 43.79 -3.19 28.18
N ASP A 18 44.80 -2.31 28.27
CA ASP A 18 44.66 -0.88 27.93
C ASP A 18 44.32 -0.67 26.43
N VAL A 19 44.78 -1.57 25.55
CA VAL A 19 44.46 -1.58 24.11
C VAL A 19 43.00 -2.01 23.83
N ALA A 20 42.33 -2.70 24.75
CA ALA A 20 40.94 -3.12 24.57
C ALA A 20 39.93 -1.97 24.74
N GLY A 21 40.37 -0.80 25.23
CA GLY A 21 39.53 0.39 25.40
C GLY A 21 38.98 0.98 24.10
N PRO A 22 37.96 1.86 24.16
CA PRO A 22 37.37 2.50 22.97
C PRO A 22 38.38 3.32 22.15
N ALA A 23 39.42 3.87 22.79
CA ALA A 23 40.52 4.56 22.10
C ALA A 23 41.39 3.59 21.27
N GLY A 24 41.73 2.42 21.81
CA GLY A 24 42.48 1.39 21.08
C GLY A 24 41.70 0.85 19.88
N ASN A 25 40.39 0.64 20.03
CA ASN A 25 39.50 0.26 18.94
C ASN A 25 39.42 1.34 17.83
N ALA A 26 39.43 2.63 18.19
CA ALA A 26 39.46 3.72 17.21
C ALA A 26 40.80 3.77 16.43
N ILE A 27 41.93 3.58 17.11
CA ILE A 27 43.27 3.50 16.49
C ILE A 27 43.36 2.28 15.56
N LEU A 28 42.86 1.12 16.00
CA LEU A 28 42.80 -0.10 15.18
C LEU A 28 41.93 0.10 13.94
N SER A 29 40.75 0.72 14.07
CA SER A 29 39.87 1.06 12.95
C SER A 29 40.53 2.00 11.94
N ALA A 30 41.24 3.03 12.40
CA ALA A 30 41.98 3.95 11.54
C ALA A 30 43.11 3.22 10.77
N ASN A 31 43.87 2.36 11.46
CA ASN A 31 44.94 1.57 10.85
C ASN A 31 44.40 0.56 9.82
N LEU A 32 43.30 -0.13 10.13
CA LEU A 32 42.62 -1.02 9.17
C LEU A 32 42.08 -0.25 7.96
N SER A 33 41.53 0.96 8.17
CA SER A 33 41.12 1.83 7.06
C SER A 33 42.27 2.27 6.15
N ALA A 34 43.50 2.39 6.67
CA ALA A 34 44.68 2.71 5.88
C ALA A 34 45.24 1.50 5.11
N LEU A 35 44.97 0.28 5.58
CA LEU A 35 45.37 -0.97 4.91
C LEU A 35 44.45 -1.35 3.74
N PHE A 36 43.24 -0.77 3.63
CA PHE A 36 42.36 -1.03 2.48
C PHE A 36 43.03 -0.57 1.17
N ALA A 37 43.15 -1.50 0.21
CA ALA A 37 43.88 -1.32 -1.04
C ALA A 37 45.39 -1.02 -0.93
N SER A 38 46.01 -1.13 0.26
CA SER A 38 47.47 -1.03 0.37
C SER A 38 48.16 -2.35 -0.03
N SER A 39 49.31 -2.21 -0.69
CA SER A 39 50.23 -3.32 -0.96
C SER A 39 51.06 -3.72 0.27
N ASP A 40 51.11 -2.89 1.32
CA ASP A 40 51.74 -3.16 2.61
C ASP A 40 51.04 -4.31 3.32
N LEU A 41 51.82 -5.25 3.87
CA LEU A 41 51.35 -6.42 4.64
C LEU A 41 50.35 -7.37 3.93
N SER A 42 49.92 -7.08 2.70
CA SER A 42 48.93 -7.90 1.99
C SER A 42 49.50 -9.28 1.64
N ASP A 43 48.76 -10.33 1.99
CA ASP A 43 49.08 -11.74 1.74
C ASP A 43 48.24 -12.34 0.61
N CYS A 44 47.17 -11.64 0.21
CA CYS A 44 46.29 -12.01 -0.89
C CYS A 44 45.99 -10.81 -1.80
N THR A 45 45.27 -11.08 -2.88
CA THR A 45 44.84 -10.08 -3.86
C THR A 45 43.48 -10.50 -4.39
N ILE A 46 42.49 -9.61 -4.31
CA ILE A 46 41.15 -9.83 -4.85
C ILE A 46 41.16 -9.44 -6.33
N GLN A 47 40.75 -10.37 -7.19
CA GLN A 47 40.46 -10.10 -8.60
C GLN A 47 38.97 -10.28 -8.82
N PHE A 48 38.27 -9.21 -9.17
CA PHE A 48 36.89 -9.32 -9.63
C PHE A 48 36.87 -9.91 -11.05
N VAL A 49 35.87 -10.74 -11.35
CA VAL A 49 35.70 -11.35 -12.68
C VAL A 49 34.24 -11.33 -13.15
N ASP A 50 34.05 -11.12 -14.45
CA ASP A 50 32.75 -11.24 -15.12
C ASP A 50 32.50 -12.70 -15.49
N GLU A 51 31.39 -13.27 -15.03
CA GLU A 51 30.99 -14.66 -15.35
C GLU A 51 30.25 -14.79 -16.70
N ARG A 52 29.68 -13.70 -17.25
CA ARG A 52 28.82 -13.79 -18.45
C ARG A 52 29.57 -14.21 -19.71
N GLY A 53 30.88 -14.01 -19.77
CA GLY A 53 31.71 -14.24 -20.96
C GLY A 53 32.06 -15.71 -21.25
N GLY A 54 31.67 -16.67 -20.40
CA GLY A 54 32.09 -18.08 -20.49
C GLY A 54 33.56 -18.33 -20.11
N TRP A 55 34.43 -17.35 -20.36
CA TRP A 55 35.76 -17.22 -19.76
C TRP A 55 35.75 -16.05 -18.76
N PRO A 56 36.25 -16.25 -17.53
CA PRO A 56 36.20 -15.23 -16.47
C PRO A 56 37.14 -14.07 -16.80
N LYS A 57 36.56 -12.96 -17.30
CA LYS A 57 37.29 -11.73 -17.67
C LYS A 57 37.56 -10.89 -16.42
N ALA A 58 38.80 -10.44 -16.23
CA ALA A 58 39.15 -9.54 -15.13
C ALA A 58 38.36 -8.22 -15.21
N LEU A 59 37.79 -7.81 -14.08
CA LEU A 59 37.06 -6.56 -13.88
C LEU A 59 37.88 -5.64 -12.96
N GLY A 60 38.42 -4.57 -13.55
CA GLY A 60 39.31 -3.64 -12.83
C GLY A 60 40.65 -4.26 -12.42
N ASP A 61 41.47 -3.42 -11.78
CA ASP A 61 42.80 -3.81 -11.32
C ASP A 61 42.74 -4.78 -10.12
N PRO A 62 43.75 -5.65 -9.93
CA PRO A 62 43.82 -6.55 -8.79
C PRO A 62 43.98 -5.77 -7.46
N LEU A 63 43.01 -5.89 -6.56
CA LEU A 63 42.97 -5.21 -5.27
C LEU A 63 43.85 -5.95 -4.23
N PRO A 64 44.97 -5.40 -3.74
CA PRO A 64 45.73 -6.04 -2.67
C PRO A 64 44.93 -6.04 -1.36
N ALA A 65 45.01 -7.14 -0.61
CA ALA A 65 44.15 -7.36 0.55
C ALA A 65 44.77 -8.29 1.61
N HIS A 66 44.16 -8.29 2.80
CA HIS A 66 44.62 -9.00 3.99
C HIS A 66 43.66 -10.14 4.34
N SER A 67 44.10 -11.38 4.17
CA SER A 67 43.25 -12.57 4.33
C SER A 67 42.85 -12.84 5.78
N LEU A 68 43.44 -12.16 6.75
CA LEU A 68 42.94 -12.15 8.13
C LEU A 68 41.64 -11.32 8.21
N VAL A 69 41.71 -10.04 7.82
CA VAL A 69 40.58 -9.10 7.83
C VAL A 69 39.38 -9.65 7.06
N LEU A 70 39.62 -10.16 5.84
CA LEU A 70 38.56 -10.72 4.99
C LEU A 70 37.83 -11.91 5.65
N LYS A 71 38.55 -12.82 6.32
CA LYS A 71 37.92 -13.99 6.99
C LYS A 71 37.25 -13.61 8.31
N SER A 72 37.72 -12.56 8.98
CA SER A 72 37.06 -12.03 10.17
C SER A 72 35.76 -11.35 9.80
N ALA A 73 35.76 -10.47 8.80
CA ALA A 73 34.60 -9.65 8.44
C ALA A 73 33.63 -10.27 7.42
N SER A 74 33.93 -11.45 6.85
CA SER A 74 33.06 -12.11 5.85
C SER A 74 33.05 -13.63 5.95
N GLY A 75 31.85 -14.21 5.93
CA GLY A 75 31.63 -15.65 5.83
C GLY A 75 32.10 -16.22 4.49
N TRP A 76 31.84 -15.51 3.39
CA TRP A 76 32.22 -15.93 2.03
C TRP A 76 33.74 -16.12 1.90
N PHE A 77 34.54 -15.15 2.35
CA PHE A 77 36.01 -15.27 2.30
C PHE A 77 36.56 -16.32 3.28
N ARG A 78 35.86 -16.59 4.38
CA ARG A 78 36.17 -17.65 5.35
C ARG A 78 35.99 -19.03 4.71
N GLU A 79 34.82 -19.32 4.14
CA GLU A 79 34.52 -20.55 3.42
C GLU A 79 35.43 -20.76 2.20
N GLN A 80 35.69 -19.70 1.43
CA GLN A 80 36.56 -19.72 0.26
C GLN A 80 38.00 -20.10 0.62
N ALA A 81 38.55 -19.51 1.69
CA ALA A 81 39.91 -19.80 2.13
C ALA A 81 40.09 -21.21 2.71
N ASP A 82 39.08 -21.73 3.41
CA ASP A 82 39.10 -23.10 3.94
C ASP A 82 38.80 -24.15 2.86
N SER A 83 37.99 -23.83 1.86
CA SER A 83 37.81 -24.66 0.66
C SER A 83 39.14 -24.81 -0.10
N ALA A 84 39.89 -23.71 -0.28
CA ALA A 84 41.23 -23.75 -0.86
C ALA A 84 42.22 -24.59 -0.04
N ARG A 85 42.14 -24.58 1.30
CA ARG A 85 42.92 -25.46 2.18
C ARG A 85 42.55 -26.94 1.99
N ARG A 86 41.26 -27.27 1.96
CA ARG A 86 40.75 -28.65 1.76
C ARG A 86 41.16 -29.23 0.40
N LEU A 87 41.09 -28.43 -0.67
CA LEU A 87 41.50 -28.84 -2.01
C LEU A 87 43.01 -28.99 -2.14
N GLY A 88 43.80 -28.11 -1.51
CA GLY A 88 45.26 -28.20 -1.50
C GLY A 88 45.81 -29.51 -0.91
N ALA A 89 45.07 -30.13 0.01
CA ALA A 89 45.39 -31.45 0.57
C ALA A 89 45.04 -32.63 -0.37
N ARG A 90 44.06 -32.48 -1.28
CA ARG A 90 43.59 -33.53 -2.20
C ARG A 90 44.24 -33.44 -3.59
N ARG A 91 45.57 -33.30 -3.59
CA ARG A 91 46.43 -32.82 -4.69
C ARG A 91 46.54 -33.70 -5.96
N GLY A 92 45.61 -34.63 -6.22
CA GLY A 92 45.80 -35.70 -7.22
C GLY A 92 44.70 -36.01 -8.23
N ILE A 93 43.40 -35.79 -7.95
CA ILE A 93 42.32 -36.48 -8.69
C ILE A 93 41.33 -35.56 -9.45
N LEU A 94 41.01 -34.37 -8.95
CA LEU A 94 39.93 -33.55 -9.52
C LEU A 94 40.45 -32.45 -10.46
N ARG A 95 40.74 -32.82 -11.71
CA ARG A 95 41.16 -31.87 -12.77
C ARG A 95 39.99 -31.13 -13.46
N PHE A 96 38.75 -31.58 -13.22
CA PHE A 96 37.53 -31.03 -13.83
C PHE A 96 36.55 -30.41 -12.82
N ALA A 97 36.74 -30.60 -11.51
CA ALA A 97 35.96 -29.90 -10.49
C ALA A 97 36.68 -28.60 -10.09
N TRP A 98 36.22 -27.49 -10.68
CA TRP A 98 36.57 -26.09 -10.37
C TRP A 98 37.95 -25.55 -10.81
N PRO A 99 38.08 -25.05 -12.06
CA PRO A 99 39.32 -24.44 -12.59
C PRO A 99 39.74 -23.08 -11.99
N LEU A 100 38.98 -22.51 -11.05
CA LEU A 100 38.84 -21.04 -10.95
C LEU A 100 39.49 -20.35 -9.74
N MET A 101 39.88 -21.06 -8.67
CA MET A 101 40.06 -20.42 -7.35
C MET A 101 41.48 -19.99 -6.94
N LEU A 102 42.56 -20.56 -7.51
CA LEU A 102 43.94 -20.14 -7.22
C LEU A 102 44.85 -20.31 -8.44
N THR A 103 44.94 -19.30 -9.30
CA THR A 103 46.09 -19.18 -10.22
C THR A 103 47.31 -18.71 -9.44
N GLY A 104 48.37 -19.52 -9.42
CA GLY A 104 49.64 -19.16 -8.80
C GLY A 104 50.35 -18.06 -9.60
N GLY A 105 50.11 -16.80 -9.22
CA GLY A 105 50.87 -15.66 -9.74
C GLY A 105 52.35 -15.77 -9.36
N SER A 106 53.25 -15.26 -10.19
CA SER A 106 54.70 -15.36 -10.04
C SER A 106 55.26 -14.75 -8.74
N GLY A 107 54.49 -13.90 -8.06
CA GLY A 107 54.83 -13.30 -6.76
C GLY A 107 54.35 -14.06 -5.52
N GLY A 108 53.83 -15.29 -5.65
CA GLY A 108 53.45 -16.16 -4.51
C GLY A 108 52.23 -15.75 -3.67
N ARG A 109 51.76 -14.50 -3.77
CA ARG A 109 50.49 -14.02 -3.20
C ARG A 109 49.29 -14.79 -3.75
N ARG A 110 48.26 -14.99 -2.93
CA ARG A 110 47.05 -15.74 -3.30
C ARG A 110 46.02 -14.85 -3.98
N THR A 111 45.72 -15.11 -5.26
CA THR A 111 44.63 -14.42 -5.97
C THR A 111 43.28 -15.03 -5.59
N LEU A 112 42.47 -14.30 -4.83
CA LEU A 112 41.08 -14.64 -4.54
C LEU A 112 40.20 -14.07 -5.66
N ARG A 113 39.48 -14.91 -6.41
CA ARG A 113 38.58 -14.42 -7.46
C ARG A 113 37.17 -14.24 -6.92
N VAL A 114 36.63 -13.03 -7.04
CA VAL A 114 35.24 -12.68 -6.70
C VAL A 114 34.46 -12.57 -8.01
N PRO A 115 33.46 -13.44 -8.26
CA PRO A 115 32.60 -13.27 -9.42
C PRO A 115 31.63 -12.10 -9.20
N LEU A 116 31.43 -11.30 -10.24
CA LEU A 116 30.42 -10.24 -10.30
C LEU A 116 29.46 -10.51 -11.45
N GLY A 117 28.18 -10.20 -11.24
CA GLY A 117 27.15 -10.39 -12.24
C GLY A 117 27.21 -9.40 -13.41
N SER A 118 27.96 -8.29 -13.30
CA SER A 118 28.28 -7.34 -14.38
C SER A 118 29.37 -6.33 -13.94
N PRO A 119 30.07 -5.61 -14.85
CA PRO A 119 31.10 -4.63 -14.48
C PRO A 119 30.58 -3.47 -13.61
N GLU A 120 29.31 -3.09 -13.75
CA GLU A 120 28.68 -2.01 -12.98
C GLU A 120 28.57 -2.35 -11.48
N GLN A 121 28.69 -3.62 -11.10
CA GLN A 121 28.67 -4.05 -9.70
C GLN A 121 29.99 -3.76 -8.96
N LEU A 122 31.09 -3.47 -9.70
CA LEU A 122 32.43 -3.31 -9.14
C LEU A 122 32.54 -2.19 -8.08
N PRO A 123 31.99 -0.97 -8.27
CA PRO A 123 32.05 0.09 -7.25
C PRO A 123 31.32 -0.31 -5.95
N ALA A 124 30.18 -1.00 -6.07
CA ALA A 124 29.41 -1.47 -4.94
C ALA A 124 30.13 -2.61 -4.19
N ALA A 125 30.76 -3.53 -4.90
CA ALA A 125 31.57 -4.59 -4.31
C ALA A 125 32.82 -4.03 -3.60
N LEU A 126 33.50 -3.04 -4.21
CA LEU A 126 34.60 -2.31 -3.58
C LEU A 126 34.16 -1.56 -2.32
N ALA A 127 32.97 -0.96 -2.31
CA ALA A 127 32.43 -0.28 -1.13
C ALA A 127 31.97 -1.26 -0.02
N ALA A 128 31.47 -2.45 -0.38
CA ALA A 128 31.20 -3.53 0.58
C ALA A 128 32.50 -4.09 1.20
N LEU A 129 33.55 -4.30 0.40
CA LEU A 129 34.88 -4.63 0.93
C LEU A 129 35.46 -3.50 1.78
N ARG A 130 35.26 -2.24 1.40
CA ARG A 130 35.73 -1.10 2.21
C ARG A 130 35.03 -1.07 3.57
N PHE A 131 33.72 -1.31 3.61
CA PHE A 131 32.98 -1.47 4.87
C PHE A 131 33.60 -2.56 5.76
N ALA A 132 34.03 -3.69 5.19
CA ALA A 132 34.68 -4.78 5.93
C ALA A 132 36.04 -4.39 6.57
N TYR A 133 36.67 -3.29 6.15
CA TYR A 133 37.90 -2.74 6.76
C TYR A 133 37.61 -1.53 7.67
N THR A 134 36.57 -0.73 7.39
CA THR A 134 36.33 0.56 8.05
C THR A 134 35.15 0.57 9.04
N GLY A 135 34.19 -0.36 8.91
CA GLY A 135 32.88 -0.27 9.56
C GLY A 135 32.00 0.90 9.07
N GLN A 136 32.40 1.61 8.01
CA GLN A 136 31.76 2.83 7.52
C GLN A 136 31.23 2.67 6.08
N LEU A 137 29.94 2.90 5.90
CA LEU A 137 29.28 2.76 4.60
C LEU A 137 29.62 3.95 3.69
N SER A 138 30.26 3.66 2.55
CA SER A 138 30.68 4.67 1.57
C SER A 138 29.63 4.93 0.46
N ALA A 139 28.35 5.09 0.84
CA ALA A 139 27.26 5.37 -0.10
C ALA A 139 26.87 6.87 -0.10
N ARG A 140 26.61 7.44 -1.27
CA ARG A 140 26.14 8.84 -1.43
C ARG A 140 24.63 8.89 -1.63
N SER A 141 24.07 7.96 -2.41
CA SER A 141 22.63 7.81 -2.67
C SER A 141 22.04 6.53 -2.05
N ILE A 142 20.71 6.43 -2.05
CA ILE A 142 20.00 5.21 -1.61
C ILE A 142 20.17 4.07 -2.62
N VAL A 143 20.33 4.36 -3.92
CA VAL A 143 20.59 3.35 -4.95
C VAL A 143 21.96 2.71 -4.71
N GLU A 144 23.01 3.52 -4.53
CA GLU A 144 24.33 3.02 -4.10
C GLU A 144 24.25 2.21 -2.80
N ALA A 145 23.47 2.65 -1.81
CA ALA A 145 23.32 1.91 -0.56
C ALA A 145 22.62 0.55 -0.75
N LEU A 146 21.68 0.43 -1.69
CA LEU A 146 21.03 -0.84 -2.05
C LEU A 146 21.95 -1.75 -2.87
N GLU A 147 22.80 -1.20 -3.74
CA GLU A 147 23.81 -1.94 -4.48
C GLU A 147 24.92 -2.47 -3.54
N VAL A 148 25.40 -1.64 -2.62
CA VAL A 148 26.37 -2.04 -1.58
C VAL A 148 25.75 -3.03 -0.61
N TRP A 149 24.48 -2.85 -0.22
CA TRP A 149 23.73 -3.82 0.56
C TRP A 149 23.74 -5.20 -0.12
N ARG A 150 23.45 -5.27 -1.43
CA ARG A 150 23.42 -6.52 -2.20
C ARG A 150 24.79 -7.19 -2.30
N GLN A 151 25.84 -6.40 -2.54
CA GLN A 151 27.21 -6.92 -2.60
C GLN A 151 27.74 -7.33 -1.21
N ALA A 152 27.31 -6.66 -0.14
CA ALA A 152 27.61 -7.07 1.23
C ALA A 152 26.90 -8.37 1.62
N ASP A 153 25.64 -8.55 1.21
CA ASP A 153 24.87 -9.80 1.42
C ASP A 153 25.49 -10.97 0.63
N TYR A 154 25.81 -10.76 -0.66
CA TYR A 154 26.49 -11.74 -1.51
C TYR A 154 27.86 -12.17 -0.96
N LEU A 155 28.67 -11.21 -0.51
CA LEU A 155 29.96 -11.45 0.14
C LEU A 155 29.84 -11.84 1.63
N GLN A 156 28.63 -11.95 2.18
CA GLN A 156 28.35 -12.26 3.58
C GLN A 156 29.16 -11.39 4.56
N VAL A 157 29.23 -10.08 4.31
CA VAL A 157 29.98 -9.10 5.11
C VAL A 157 29.21 -8.79 6.40
N GLU A 158 29.77 -9.18 7.53
CA GLU A 158 29.12 -9.08 8.84
C GLU A 158 28.81 -7.61 9.20
N GLY A 159 27.53 -7.30 9.45
CA GLY A 159 27.06 -5.94 9.76
C GLY A 159 26.86 -5.00 8.55
N GLY A 160 27.25 -5.42 7.35
CA GLY A 160 27.13 -4.63 6.11
C GLY A 160 25.68 -4.34 5.71
N PRO A 161 24.80 -5.35 5.60
CA PRO A 161 23.38 -5.17 5.32
C PRO A 161 22.70 -4.25 6.35
N GLU A 162 23.02 -4.39 7.64
CA GLU A 162 22.46 -3.58 8.73
C GLU A 162 22.88 -2.11 8.64
N ALA A 163 24.14 -1.84 8.28
CA ALA A 163 24.63 -0.49 8.05
C ALA A 163 23.94 0.18 6.86
N CYS A 164 23.68 -0.58 5.79
CA CYS A 164 22.92 -0.08 4.63
C CYS A 164 21.46 0.18 4.98
N HIS A 165 20.79 -0.74 5.68
CA HIS A 165 19.44 -0.53 6.20
C HIS A 165 19.36 0.72 7.11
N ARG A 166 20.37 0.95 7.96
CA ARG A 166 20.47 2.14 8.81
C ARG A 166 20.62 3.42 7.98
N PHE A 167 21.57 3.47 7.06
CA PHE A 167 21.80 4.63 6.19
C PHE A 167 20.56 4.96 5.35
N ILE A 168 19.90 3.96 4.77
CA ILE A 168 18.68 4.18 3.98
C ILE A 168 17.57 4.72 4.90
N ARG A 169 17.40 4.19 6.12
CA ARG A 169 16.46 4.70 7.13
C ARG A 169 16.74 6.13 7.55
N GLU A 170 18.00 6.50 7.76
CA GLU A 170 18.41 7.87 8.09
C GLU A 170 18.20 8.85 6.92
N ARG A 171 18.25 8.34 5.68
CA ARG A 171 17.91 9.07 4.45
C ARG A 171 16.42 9.01 4.06
N LEU A 172 15.56 8.35 4.87
CA LEU A 172 14.11 8.23 4.69
C LEU A 172 13.33 9.18 5.63
N PRO A 173 13.31 10.51 5.41
CA PRO A 173 12.52 11.41 6.24
C PRO A 173 11.03 11.11 6.10
N GLY A 174 10.33 11.08 7.23
CA GLY A 174 8.98 10.50 7.35
C GLY A 174 9.01 9.14 8.07
N PHE A 175 10.11 8.38 7.99
CA PHE A 175 10.34 7.22 8.85
C PHE A 175 10.70 7.67 10.29
N LYS A 176 9.73 8.28 10.98
CA LYS A 176 9.63 8.05 12.42
C LYS A 176 9.28 6.57 12.55
N PRO A 177 10.14 5.71 13.13
CA PRO A 177 9.69 4.36 13.47
C PRO A 177 8.44 4.53 14.34
N HIS A 178 7.35 3.85 14.00
CA HIS A 178 6.13 3.93 14.81
C HIS A 178 6.48 3.50 16.22
N ALA A 179 6.62 4.48 17.12
CA ALA A 179 6.61 4.24 18.56
C ALA A 179 5.30 3.50 18.81
N GLN A 180 5.41 2.25 19.27
CA GLN A 180 4.29 1.32 19.35
C GLN A 180 3.11 2.03 20.00
N LEU A 181 1.97 2.09 19.28
CA LEU A 181 0.77 2.78 19.76
C LEU A 181 0.53 2.39 21.21
N PRO A 182 0.53 3.36 22.15
CA PRO A 182 0.76 3.05 23.55
C PRO A 182 -0.32 2.09 24.05
N ARG A 183 0.09 0.85 24.39
CA ARG A 183 -0.75 -0.20 24.99
C ARG A 183 -1.24 0.26 26.36
N ARG A 184 -2.19 1.20 26.38
CA ARG A 184 -2.89 1.64 27.58
C ARG A 184 -4.01 0.67 27.89
N LEU A 185 -3.71 -0.27 28.77
CA LEU A 185 -4.67 -0.90 29.68
C LEU A 185 -5.95 -1.44 29.01
N ALA A 186 -5.78 -2.44 28.15
CA ALA A 186 -6.74 -3.54 28.18
C ALA A 186 -6.54 -4.29 29.51
N SER A 187 -7.63 -4.68 30.17
CA SER A 187 -7.56 -5.42 31.44
C SER A 187 -6.94 -6.80 31.22
N ASP A 188 -6.16 -7.28 32.19
CA ASP A 188 -5.82 -8.69 32.29
C ASP A 188 -7.09 -9.47 32.68
N ASP A 189 -7.76 -10.07 31.70
CA ASP A 189 -8.67 -11.20 31.91
C ASP A 189 -8.18 -12.38 31.07
N SER A 190 -7.86 -13.48 31.75
CA SER A 190 -7.10 -14.59 31.19
C SER A 190 -7.90 -15.39 30.16
N CYS A 191 -7.29 -15.62 28.99
CA CYS A 191 -7.78 -16.53 27.96
C CYS A 191 -6.76 -17.66 27.75
N ASP A 192 -6.70 -18.57 28.72
CA ASP A 192 -5.87 -19.77 28.68
C ASP A 192 -6.59 -20.90 27.93
N TRP A 193 -6.17 -21.17 26.68
CA TRP A 193 -6.71 -22.27 25.87
C TRP A 193 -5.65 -22.92 24.96
N ALA A 194 -4.57 -23.43 25.56
CA ALA A 194 -3.56 -24.22 24.82
C ALA A 194 -2.83 -25.33 25.61
N ARG A 195 -3.52 -26.12 26.45
CA ARG A 195 -3.05 -27.47 26.86
C ARG A 195 -4.13 -28.37 27.46
N GLY A 196 -4.53 -29.38 26.68
CA GLY A 196 -5.19 -30.60 27.14
C GLY A 196 -4.62 -31.77 26.35
N SER A 197 -4.09 -32.80 27.03
CA SER A 197 -3.34 -33.89 26.41
C SER A 197 -4.04 -35.23 26.65
N ASP A 198 -4.01 -36.10 25.64
CA ASP A 198 -4.01 -37.57 25.78
C ASP A 198 -3.45 -38.16 24.47
N GLY A 199 -2.51 -39.11 24.45
CA GLY A 199 -1.67 -39.61 25.55
C GLY A 199 -0.91 -40.88 25.13
N SER A 200 0.37 -41.03 25.49
CA SER A 200 1.03 -42.35 25.55
C SER A 200 2.35 -42.36 26.35
N SER A 201 2.57 -43.47 27.04
CA SER A 201 3.79 -43.94 27.73
C SER A 201 5.07 -43.86 26.85
N CYS A 202 6.31 -43.73 27.36
CA CYS A 202 6.85 -43.96 28.72
C CYS A 202 8.18 -43.20 28.97
N GLY A 203 8.64 -43.15 30.23
CA GLY A 203 10.00 -42.71 30.60
C GLY A 203 10.15 -42.37 32.09
N PHE A 204 11.16 -42.92 32.77
CA PHE A 204 11.35 -42.79 34.23
C PHE A 204 12.51 -41.85 34.59
N GLY A 205 12.38 -41.11 35.70
CA GLY A 205 13.50 -40.73 36.58
C GLY A 205 14.05 -39.30 36.48
N GLY A 206 14.18 -38.63 37.64
CA GLY A 206 14.90 -37.36 37.79
C GLY A 206 14.30 -36.41 38.84
N SER A 207 14.69 -36.58 40.11
CA SER A 207 14.26 -35.71 41.22
C SER A 207 15.31 -34.63 41.56
N ALA A 208 14.83 -33.59 42.27
CA ALA A 208 15.54 -32.48 42.93
C ALA A 208 15.63 -31.15 42.15
N GLY A 209 15.41 -29.98 42.78
CA GLY A 209 14.90 -29.77 44.14
C GLY A 209 15.12 -28.36 44.70
N GLY A 210 14.12 -27.80 45.37
CA GLY A 210 14.18 -26.48 46.02
C GLY A 210 14.07 -25.28 45.05
N ALA A 211 13.77 -24.07 45.51
CA ALA A 211 13.33 -23.66 46.85
C ALA A 211 12.42 -22.41 46.75
N SER A 212 11.64 -22.15 47.80
CA SER A 212 10.68 -21.04 47.88
C SER A 212 11.06 -20.04 48.96
N GLU A 213 11.10 -18.74 48.63
CA GLU A 213 10.84 -17.61 49.53
C GLU A 213 10.63 -16.36 48.64
N ALA A 214 9.59 -15.52 48.71
CA ALA A 214 8.65 -15.11 49.75
C ALA A 214 9.11 -13.92 50.62
N TRP A 215 8.86 -12.69 50.14
CA TRP A 215 8.25 -11.66 51.00
C TRP A 215 7.54 -10.55 50.22
N SER A 216 6.59 -9.89 50.89
CA SER A 216 5.81 -8.76 50.39
C SER A 216 5.78 -7.66 51.44
N ARG A 217 5.78 -6.37 51.04
CA ARG A 217 4.97 -5.28 51.66
C ARG A 217 5.18 -3.89 51.02
N THR A 218 4.04 -3.22 50.79
CA THR A 218 3.70 -1.82 51.18
C THR A 218 4.77 -0.72 50.97
N SER A 219 4.50 0.33 50.18
CA SER A 219 3.61 1.47 50.52
C SER A 219 3.15 2.21 49.26
N ARG A 220 1.87 2.63 49.08
CA ARG A 220 1.23 3.86 49.62
C ARG A 220 2.10 5.13 49.54
N GLY A 221 1.69 6.10 48.71
CA GLY A 221 2.32 7.43 48.59
C GLY A 221 1.58 8.33 47.59
N THR A 222 0.60 9.09 48.06
CA THR A 222 -0.28 9.98 47.26
C THR A 222 0.39 11.29 46.83
N LEU A 223 -0.03 11.81 45.66
CA LEU A 223 -0.24 13.23 45.30
C LEU A 223 0.77 14.29 45.82
N SER A 224 1.35 15.07 44.92
CA SER A 224 0.72 16.33 44.47
C SER A 224 1.54 17.06 43.39
N SER A 225 0.93 18.02 42.71
CA SER A 225 1.58 18.92 41.76
C SER A 225 1.98 20.26 42.42
N ARG A 226 3.04 20.90 41.92
CA ARG A 226 3.08 22.36 41.80
C ARG A 226 4.15 22.85 40.82
N SER A 227 3.73 23.76 39.94
CA SER A 227 4.62 24.65 39.21
C SER A 227 5.07 25.80 40.12
N THR A 228 6.29 26.27 39.95
CA THR A 228 6.72 27.63 40.32
C THR A 228 7.57 28.21 39.19
N SER A 229 7.58 29.54 39.09
CA SER A 229 8.25 30.30 38.03
C SER A 229 9.04 31.46 38.62
N GLY A 230 10.04 31.95 37.87
CA GLY A 230 10.59 33.30 38.01
C GLY A 230 12.01 33.43 38.54
N ALA A 231 12.64 34.55 38.15
CA ALA A 231 13.93 35.11 38.61
C ALA A 231 15.21 34.27 38.33
N ALA A 232 16.34 34.85 37.90
CA ALA A 232 16.65 36.23 37.49
C ALA A 232 17.91 36.26 36.59
N SER A 233 18.16 37.38 35.91
CA SER A 233 19.47 37.69 35.27
C SER A 233 20.53 38.05 36.31
N PRO A 234 21.81 37.99 35.94
CA PRO A 234 22.59 39.23 35.90
C PRO A 234 23.17 39.54 34.50
N LYS A 235 23.87 40.67 34.39
CA LYS A 235 24.40 41.26 33.14
C LYS A 235 25.92 41.00 32.96
N GLU A 236 26.38 41.46 31.79
CA GLU A 236 27.72 41.98 31.48
C GLU A 236 28.85 40.97 31.18
N GLY A 237 29.64 41.31 30.16
CA GLY A 237 30.59 40.43 29.47
C GLY A 237 30.69 40.74 27.97
N ALA A 238 31.19 41.93 27.61
CA ALA A 238 31.33 42.36 26.22
C ALA A 238 32.64 41.84 25.59
N GLY A 239 32.61 41.44 24.31
CA GLY A 239 33.85 41.11 23.58
C GLY A 239 33.66 40.55 22.16
N ALA A 240 34.52 41.03 21.26
CA ALA A 240 34.88 40.48 19.93
C ALA A 240 33.78 40.21 18.88
N ALA A 241 33.87 40.94 17.76
CA ALA A 241 33.12 40.65 16.53
C ALA A 241 33.66 39.39 15.81
N GLY A 242 32.78 38.67 15.12
CA GLY A 242 33.10 37.44 14.37
C GLY A 242 32.02 37.06 13.36
N GLY A 243 31.64 38.01 12.49
CA GLY A 243 30.51 37.85 11.57
C GLY A 243 30.79 36.87 10.43
N VAL A 244 30.36 35.62 10.58
CA VAL A 244 30.30 34.63 9.48
C VAL A 244 28.85 34.52 9.00
N GLY A 245 28.55 35.18 7.88
CA GLY A 245 27.20 35.20 7.32
C GLY A 245 26.75 33.82 6.82
N TRP A 246 25.63 33.31 7.33
CA TRP A 246 24.95 32.16 6.75
C TRP A 246 24.23 32.60 5.46
N PRO A 247 24.42 31.91 4.32
CA PRO A 247 23.60 32.16 3.14
C PRO A 247 22.16 31.69 3.41
N ALA A 248 21.18 32.52 3.06
CA ALA A 248 19.78 32.16 3.19
C ALA A 248 19.42 30.98 2.28
N ALA A 249 18.74 29.97 2.82
CA ALA A 249 18.35 28.76 2.10
C ALA A 249 17.14 29.02 1.17
N ALA A 250 17.38 29.73 0.07
CA ALA A 250 16.42 29.86 -1.02
C ALA A 250 16.34 28.55 -1.82
N GLY A 251 15.14 28.02 -2.02
CA GLY A 251 14.89 26.78 -2.75
C GLY A 251 14.50 25.61 -1.85
N ALA A 252 13.19 25.43 -1.63
CA ALA A 252 12.66 24.21 -1.05
C ALA A 252 12.85 23.05 -2.04
N GLY A 253 13.86 22.22 -1.81
CA GLY A 253 14.14 21.04 -2.64
C GLY A 253 12.95 20.05 -2.68
N PRO A 254 12.86 19.19 -3.70
CA PRO A 254 11.72 18.30 -3.90
C PRO A 254 11.45 17.45 -2.66
N SER A 255 10.23 17.57 -2.11
CA SER A 255 9.82 16.91 -0.86
C SER A 255 10.27 15.44 -0.84
N SER A 256 11.11 15.07 0.12
CA SER A 256 12.03 13.93 -0.03
C SER A 256 11.36 12.57 -0.33
N SER A 257 10.11 12.34 0.09
CA SER A 257 9.24 11.24 -0.38
C SER A 257 9.23 11.05 -1.91
N ALA A 258 9.35 12.13 -2.69
CA ALA A 258 9.45 12.06 -4.15
C ALA A 258 10.81 11.55 -4.64
N ALA A 259 11.91 11.89 -3.97
CA ALA A 259 13.24 11.35 -4.29
C ALA A 259 13.36 9.86 -3.92
N LEU A 260 12.78 9.48 -2.78
CA LEU A 260 12.66 8.10 -2.33
C LEU A 260 11.85 7.25 -3.32
N PHE A 261 10.68 7.75 -3.71
CA PHE A 261 9.85 7.13 -4.73
C PHE A 261 10.58 7.04 -6.07
N SER A 262 11.25 8.11 -6.53
CA SER A 262 11.99 8.12 -7.80
C SER A 262 13.13 7.09 -7.81
N GLY A 263 13.90 6.98 -6.73
CA GLY A 263 14.98 6.00 -6.61
C GLY A 263 14.48 4.55 -6.57
N LEU A 264 13.38 4.29 -5.86
CA LEU A 264 12.77 2.95 -5.80
C LEU A 264 12.02 2.59 -7.08
N CYS A 265 11.25 3.50 -7.68
CA CYS A 265 10.25 3.18 -8.71
C CYS A 265 10.66 3.62 -10.12
N GLY A 266 11.64 4.50 -10.25
CA GLY A 266 12.22 4.90 -11.55
C GLY A 266 13.38 4.01 -12.01
N SER A 267 13.86 3.07 -11.18
CA SER A 267 14.98 2.20 -11.50
C SER A 267 14.52 0.79 -11.90
N ASP A 268 14.24 0.59 -13.19
CA ASP A 268 14.02 -0.75 -13.76
C ASP A 268 15.24 -1.66 -13.54
N ALA A 269 16.45 -1.09 -13.45
CA ALA A 269 17.68 -1.81 -13.12
C ALA A 269 17.68 -2.37 -11.68
N LEU A 270 17.13 -1.63 -10.70
CA LEU A 270 17.00 -2.10 -9.32
C LEU A 270 16.07 -3.32 -9.24
N TRP A 271 14.89 -3.24 -9.88
CA TRP A 271 13.94 -4.36 -9.90
C TRP A 271 14.43 -5.54 -10.73
N GLY A 272 15.10 -5.29 -11.86
CA GLY A 272 15.78 -6.33 -12.63
C GLY A 272 16.84 -7.06 -11.81
N ALA A 273 17.64 -6.36 -11.01
CA ALA A 273 18.60 -6.99 -10.10
C ALA A 273 17.91 -7.79 -8.99
N LEU A 274 16.88 -7.24 -8.34
CA LEU A 274 16.10 -7.91 -7.29
C LEU A 274 15.37 -9.17 -7.80
N GLN A 275 14.95 -9.21 -9.07
CA GLN A 275 14.34 -10.40 -9.69
C GLN A 275 15.36 -11.40 -10.25
N ALA A 276 16.52 -10.94 -10.76
CA ALA A 276 17.57 -11.82 -11.28
C ALA A 276 18.31 -12.58 -10.16
N GLU A 277 18.38 -12.02 -8.95
CA GLU A 277 18.99 -12.63 -7.77
C GLU A 277 17.92 -12.88 -6.68
N PRO A 278 16.95 -13.79 -6.89
CA PRO A 278 15.80 -14.02 -5.99
C PRO A 278 16.16 -14.77 -4.70
N ARG A 279 17.43 -14.68 -4.26
CA ARG A 279 18.03 -15.48 -3.19
C ARG A 279 18.16 -14.76 -1.85
N SER A 280 17.82 -13.47 -1.78
CA SER A 280 17.81 -12.73 -0.52
C SER A 280 16.40 -12.26 -0.13
N PRO A 281 15.69 -13.06 0.70
CA PRO A 281 14.45 -12.62 1.34
C PRO A 281 14.61 -11.35 2.18
N ALA A 282 15.83 -11.01 2.62
CA ALA A 282 16.11 -9.75 3.32
C ALA A 282 15.95 -8.53 2.38
N ALA A 283 16.41 -8.62 1.14
CA ALA A 283 16.23 -7.55 0.13
C ALA A 283 14.73 -7.26 -0.10
N LEU A 284 13.98 -8.34 -0.37
CA LEU A 284 12.56 -8.27 -0.71
C LEU A 284 11.73 -7.88 0.51
N GLY A 285 12.09 -8.36 1.70
CA GLY A 285 11.50 -7.94 2.97
C GLY A 285 11.70 -6.44 3.25
N PHE A 286 12.91 -5.92 3.05
CA PHE A 286 13.20 -4.50 3.22
C PHE A 286 12.48 -3.64 2.16
N ALA A 287 12.56 -4.02 0.88
CA ALA A 287 11.88 -3.30 -0.20
C ALA A 287 10.35 -3.29 0.00
N ARG A 288 9.75 -4.43 0.40
CA ARG A 288 8.34 -4.51 0.79
C ARG A 288 8.01 -3.58 1.95
N GLN A 289 8.83 -3.54 3.01
CA GLN A 289 8.66 -2.59 4.12
C GLN A 289 8.71 -1.13 3.67
N GLN A 290 9.55 -0.77 2.70
CA GLN A 290 9.58 0.60 2.16
C GLN A 290 8.34 0.93 1.31
N LEU A 291 7.88 0.01 0.47
CA LEU A 291 6.63 0.19 -0.28
C LEU A 291 5.43 0.33 0.66
N LEU A 292 5.36 -0.49 1.71
CA LEU A 292 4.34 -0.38 2.76
C LEU A 292 4.43 0.95 3.53
N ALA A 293 5.63 1.47 3.80
CA ALA A 293 5.81 2.77 4.45
C ALA A 293 5.46 3.97 3.54
N ILE A 294 5.51 3.80 2.21
CA ILE A 294 5.15 4.84 1.23
C ILE A 294 3.65 4.83 0.93
N PHE A 295 3.04 3.66 0.70
CA PHE A 295 1.65 3.53 0.28
C PHE A 295 0.65 3.28 1.42
N GLY A 296 1.10 2.67 2.53
CA GLY A 296 0.26 2.30 3.68
C GLY A 296 -0.70 1.13 3.40
N ASP A 297 -1.71 1.39 2.59
CA ASP A 297 -2.81 0.49 2.24
C ASP A 297 -3.46 0.88 0.90
N ALA A 298 -4.32 0.00 0.36
CA ALA A 298 -4.94 0.18 -0.95
C ALA A 298 -5.93 1.36 -1.02
N VAL A 299 -6.57 1.72 0.10
CA VAL A 299 -7.55 2.82 0.16
C VAL A 299 -6.82 4.17 0.15
N ALA A 300 -5.78 4.31 0.98
CA ALA A 300 -4.89 5.47 0.97
C ALA A 300 -4.21 5.66 -0.39
N ALA A 301 -3.69 4.57 -0.97
CA ALA A 301 -3.02 4.59 -2.28
C ALA A 301 -3.93 5.06 -3.44
N LEU A 302 -5.23 4.78 -3.39
CA LEU A 302 -6.20 5.23 -4.39
C LEU A 302 -6.77 6.62 -4.10
N ASN A 303 -6.99 6.98 -2.84
CA ASN A 303 -7.68 8.22 -2.47
C ASN A 303 -6.75 9.43 -2.44
N THR A 304 -5.50 9.28 -2.01
CA THR A 304 -4.51 10.38 -2.02
C THR A 304 -3.96 10.59 -3.44
N PRO A 305 -4.15 11.75 -4.11
CA PRO A 305 -3.73 11.94 -5.51
C PRO A 305 -2.22 11.77 -5.74
N ARG A 306 -1.41 12.14 -4.75
CA ARG A 306 0.04 11.90 -4.76
C ARG A 306 0.38 10.42 -4.78
N LEU A 307 -0.26 9.61 -3.92
CA LEU A 307 -0.06 8.16 -3.88
C LEU A 307 -0.63 7.49 -5.13
N ARG A 308 -1.80 7.92 -5.66
CA ARG A 308 -2.34 7.38 -6.93
C ARG A 308 -1.40 7.65 -8.10
N ARG A 309 -0.82 8.86 -8.22
CA ARG A 309 0.22 9.15 -9.24
C ARG A 309 1.49 8.32 -9.06
N GLN A 310 1.92 8.08 -7.81
CA GLN A 310 3.06 7.23 -7.50
C GLN A 310 2.78 5.75 -7.83
N LEU A 311 1.59 5.25 -7.52
CA LEU A 311 1.12 3.91 -7.90
C LEU A 311 1.17 3.72 -9.43
N LEU A 312 0.61 4.65 -10.21
CA LEU A 312 0.57 4.56 -11.68
C LEU A 312 1.97 4.53 -12.36
N ALA A 313 3.02 4.90 -11.63
CA ALA A 313 4.42 4.88 -12.06
C ALA A 313 5.24 3.73 -11.42
N LEU A 314 4.63 2.90 -10.57
CA LEU A 314 5.26 1.77 -9.88
C LEU A 314 5.56 0.62 -10.88
N PRO A 315 6.79 0.09 -10.98
CA PRO A 315 7.10 -1.05 -11.84
C PRO A 315 6.33 -2.32 -11.46
N ALA A 316 6.07 -3.20 -12.43
CA ALA A 316 5.33 -4.44 -12.19
C ALA A 316 5.94 -5.33 -11.08
N PRO A 317 7.27 -5.53 -10.98
CA PRO A 317 7.88 -6.29 -9.88
C PRO A 317 7.64 -5.66 -8.49
N ALA A 318 7.56 -4.34 -8.42
CA ALA A 318 7.36 -3.61 -7.18
C ALA A 318 5.91 -3.71 -6.70
N LEU A 319 4.95 -3.60 -7.63
CA LEU A 319 3.54 -3.87 -7.32
C LEU A 319 3.31 -5.34 -6.97
N GLU A 320 4.00 -6.27 -7.63
CA GLU A 320 3.94 -7.71 -7.32
C GLU A 320 4.41 -7.97 -5.88
N LEU A 321 5.58 -7.43 -5.50
CA LEU A 321 6.13 -7.54 -4.14
C LEU A 321 5.24 -6.88 -3.06
N LEU A 322 4.52 -5.80 -3.40
CA LEU A 322 3.56 -5.13 -2.53
C LEU A 322 2.28 -5.98 -2.34
N LEU A 323 1.73 -6.52 -3.43
CA LEU A 323 0.50 -7.32 -3.40
C LEU A 323 0.70 -8.75 -2.87
N GLU A 324 1.92 -9.29 -2.93
CA GLU A 324 2.28 -10.56 -2.27
C GLU A 324 2.20 -10.43 -0.73
N GLY A 325 2.41 -9.23 -0.18
CA GLY A 325 2.41 -8.97 1.25
C GLY A 325 1.02 -9.00 1.91
N GLU A 326 0.85 -9.80 2.96
CA GLU A 326 -0.34 -9.80 3.83
C GLU A 326 -0.54 -8.45 4.55
N GLU A 327 0.59 -7.78 4.81
CA GLU A 327 0.69 -6.46 5.45
C GLU A 327 0.30 -5.29 4.54
N PHE A 328 -0.01 -5.51 3.25
CA PHE A 328 -0.62 -4.46 2.44
C PHE A 328 -2.12 -4.40 2.75
N GLY A 329 -2.51 -3.34 3.46
CA GLY A 329 -3.87 -3.20 3.96
C GLY A 329 -4.90 -3.00 2.85
N THR A 330 -6.14 -3.41 3.10
CA THR A 330 -7.29 -3.04 2.26
C THR A 330 -8.60 -3.07 3.07
N ASP A 331 -9.67 -2.47 2.54
CA ASP A 331 -11.00 -2.57 3.14
C ASP A 331 -11.69 -3.90 2.79
N CYS A 332 -11.53 -4.35 1.55
CA CYS A 332 -11.76 -5.71 1.02
C CYS A 332 -10.91 -5.95 -0.25
N GLU A 333 -10.88 -7.18 -0.78
CA GLU A 333 -10.06 -7.49 -1.97
C GLU A 333 -10.59 -6.82 -3.25
N ASP A 334 -11.85 -6.36 -3.27
CA ASP A 334 -12.44 -5.59 -4.38
C ASP A 334 -11.63 -4.32 -4.68
N THR A 335 -11.14 -3.64 -3.63
CA THR A 335 -10.28 -2.45 -3.75
C THR A 335 -8.87 -2.81 -4.21
N VAL A 336 -8.39 -4.04 -3.96
CA VAL A 336 -7.12 -4.54 -4.53
C VAL A 336 -7.27 -4.80 -6.03
N LEU A 337 -8.41 -5.33 -6.47
CA LEU A 337 -8.72 -5.48 -7.90
C LEU A 337 -8.87 -4.12 -8.59
N LEU A 338 -9.50 -3.12 -7.95
CA LEU A 338 -9.55 -1.74 -8.45
C LEU A 338 -8.15 -1.11 -8.53
N LEU A 339 -7.32 -1.32 -7.51
CA LEU A 339 -5.94 -0.82 -7.47
C LEU A 339 -5.14 -1.37 -8.64
N LEU A 340 -5.26 -2.67 -8.92
CA LEU A 340 -4.60 -3.30 -10.07
C LEU A 340 -5.18 -2.82 -11.41
N ALA A 341 -6.50 -2.73 -11.56
CA ALA A 341 -7.14 -2.22 -12.78
C ALA A 341 -6.75 -0.76 -13.08
N THR A 342 -6.67 0.07 -12.03
CA THR A 342 -6.20 1.46 -12.08
C THR A 342 -4.74 1.51 -12.55
N TRP A 343 -3.90 0.61 -12.04
CA TRP A 343 -2.51 0.48 -12.46
C TRP A 343 -2.36 0.02 -13.92
N MET A 344 -3.23 -0.85 -14.43
CA MET A 344 -3.26 -1.24 -15.85
C MET A 344 -3.56 -0.05 -16.78
N LEU A 345 -4.44 0.88 -16.36
CA LEU A 345 -4.63 2.17 -17.04
C LEU A 345 -3.47 3.16 -16.86
N GLY A 346 -2.46 2.83 -16.05
CA GLY A 346 -1.24 3.60 -15.88
C GLY A 346 -0.26 3.48 -17.06
N SER A 347 0.72 4.39 -17.10
CA SER A 347 1.85 4.30 -18.04
C SER A 347 2.84 3.20 -17.66
N ALA A 348 2.83 2.72 -16.41
CA ALA A 348 3.50 1.47 -16.02
C ALA A 348 2.74 0.25 -16.55
N GLY A 349 1.44 0.13 -16.28
CA GLY A 349 0.60 -0.99 -16.72
C GLY A 349 0.58 -1.22 -18.23
N ARG A 350 0.44 -0.15 -19.03
CA ARG A 350 0.54 -0.22 -20.50
C ARG A 350 1.92 -0.65 -21.04
N ARG A 351 3.00 -0.54 -20.25
CA ARG A 351 4.35 -0.98 -20.62
C ARG A 351 4.70 -2.38 -20.12
N ALA A 352 3.94 -2.93 -19.17
CA ALA A 352 4.19 -4.25 -18.61
C ALA A 352 3.80 -5.35 -19.61
N ASP A 353 4.67 -6.36 -19.76
CA ASP A 353 4.41 -7.52 -20.62
C ASP A 353 3.25 -8.38 -20.10
N ALA A 354 2.72 -9.26 -20.96
CA ALA A 354 1.57 -10.09 -20.61
C ALA A 354 1.81 -11.03 -19.41
N ALA A 355 3.03 -11.57 -19.25
CA ALA A 355 3.35 -12.45 -18.14
C ALA A 355 3.52 -11.67 -16.82
N ALA A 356 4.00 -10.43 -16.86
CA ALA A 356 4.00 -9.52 -15.72
C ALA A 356 2.57 -9.14 -15.30
N ARG A 357 1.67 -8.88 -16.25
CA ARG A 357 0.24 -8.65 -15.96
C ARG A 357 -0.42 -9.91 -15.37
N GLU A 358 -0.13 -11.09 -15.91
CA GLU A 358 -0.63 -12.38 -15.41
C GLU A 358 -0.17 -12.66 -13.97
N ARG A 359 1.12 -12.47 -13.67
CA ARG A 359 1.65 -12.62 -12.30
C ARG A 359 0.99 -11.64 -11.32
N LEU A 360 0.82 -10.38 -11.70
CA LEU A 360 0.11 -9.39 -10.88
C LEU A 360 -1.35 -9.79 -10.63
N CYS A 361 -2.06 -10.24 -11.66
CA CYS A 361 -3.44 -10.72 -11.52
C CYS A 361 -3.54 -11.95 -10.62
N ARG A 362 -2.51 -12.81 -10.58
CA ARG A 362 -2.41 -13.94 -9.63
C ARG A 362 -2.29 -13.53 -8.16
N GLN A 363 -1.88 -12.29 -7.83
CA GLN A 363 -1.78 -11.82 -6.44
C GLN A 363 -3.13 -11.42 -5.83
N VAL A 364 -4.19 -11.26 -6.62
CA VAL A 364 -5.53 -10.88 -6.11
C VAL A 364 -6.21 -12.09 -5.48
N ARG A 365 -6.65 -12.00 -4.22
CA ARG A 365 -7.28 -13.09 -3.47
C ARG A 365 -8.75 -13.29 -3.87
N LEU A 366 -9.00 -13.75 -5.11
CA LEU A 366 -10.33 -13.74 -5.73
C LEU A 366 -11.47 -14.36 -4.91
N VAL A 367 -11.23 -15.40 -4.10
CA VAL A 367 -12.26 -15.96 -3.19
C VAL A 367 -12.67 -15.04 -2.03
N GLN A 368 -11.99 -13.91 -1.85
CA GLN A 368 -12.30 -12.84 -0.88
C GLN A 368 -13.05 -11.66 -1.50
N LEU A 369 -13.25 -11.63 -2.81
CA LEU A 369 -14.09 -10.63 -3.46
C LEU A 369 -15.53 -10.68 -2.91
N SER A 370 -16.22 -9.55 -2.96
CA SER A 370 -17.63 -9.47 -2.59
C SER A 370 -18.53 -10.12 -3.65
N LEU A 371 -19.76 -10.47 -3.27
CA LEU A 371 -20.72 -11.12 -4.17
C LEU A 371 -21.02 -10.29 -5.45
N PRO A 372 -21.18 -8.95 -5.41
CA PRO A 372 -21.33 -8.12 -6.60
C PRO A 372 -20.11 -8.22 -7.54
N TYR A 373 -18.91 -8.24 -6.97
CA TYR A 373 -17.67 -8.40 -7.72
C TYR A 373 -17.56 -9.77 -8.40
N LEU A 374 -17.87 -10.84 -7.66
CA LEU A 374 -17.86 -12.21 -8.19
C LEU A 374 -18.90 -12.47 -9.29
N HIS A 375 -20.05 -11.78 -9.25
CA HIS A 375 -21.15 -11.98 -10.20
C HIS A 375 -21.13 -11.05 -11.41
N ALA A 376 -20.68 -9.80 -11.27
CA ALA A 376 -20.70 -8.82 -12.35
C ALA A 376 -19.30 -8.52 -12.89
N VAL A 377 -18.39 -8.00 -12.04
CA VAL A 377 -17.08 -7.52 -12.49
C VAL A 377 -16.20 -8.68 -12.97
N LEU A 378 -16.05 -9.74 -12.18
CA LEU A 378 -15.21 -10.89 -12.53
C LEU A 378 -15.75 -11.66 -13.73
N SER A 379 -17.08 -11.82 -13.85
CA SER A 379 -17.69 -12.48 -15.01
C SER A 379 -17.59 -11.66 -16.29
N ALA A 380 -17.65 -10.33 -16.21
CA ALA A 380 -17.41 -9.48 -17.37
C ALA A 380 -15.93 -9.44 -17.80
N LEU A 381 -14.99 -9.38 -16.84
CA LEU A 381 -13.55 -9.53 -17.12
C LEU A 381 -13.22 -10.89 -17.75
N ALA A 382 -13.93 -11.96 -17.37
CA ALA A 382 -13.76 -13.28 -17.97
C ALA A 382 -14.23 -13.34 -19.43
N ALA A 383 -15.37 -12.73 -19.73
CA ALA A 383 -15.90 -12.64 -21.10
C ALA A 383 -15.05 -11.72 -22.00
N ASP A 384 -14.50 -10.63 -21.45
CA ASP A 384 -13.53 -9.74 -22.10
C ASP A 384 -12.26 -10.50 -22.49
N TYR A 385 -11.71 -11.30 -21.55
CA TYR A 385 -10.54 -12.14 -21.80
C TYR A 385 -10.82 -13.25 -22.85
N GLU A 386 -11.95 -13.94 -22.78
CA GLU A 386 -12.34 -14.95 -23.78
C GLU A 386 -12.49 -14.35 -25.19
N ALA A 387 -13.30 -13.29 -25.33
CA ALA A 387 -13.54 -12.62 -26.60
C ALA A 387 -12.23 -12.17 -27.26
N SER A 388 -11.26 -11.74 -26.45
CA SER A 388 -9.96 -11.31 -26.94
C SER A 388 -9.05 -12.42 -27.48
N GLN A 389 -9.20 -13.66 -27.01
CA GLN A 389 -8.43 -14.80 -27.54
C GLN A 389 -8.91 -15.20 -28.94
N GLY A 390 -10.22 -15.13 -29.18
CA GLY A 390 -10.82 -15.47 -30.48
C GLY A 390 -10.39 -14.60 -31.66
N GLY A 391 -9.86 -13.40 -31.42
CA GLY A 391 -9.43 -12.47 -32.48
C GLY A 391 -8.11 -12.82 -33.17
N SER A 392 -7.29 -13.72 -32.61
CA SER A 392 -5.88 -13.89 -33.01
C SER A 392 -5.65 -14.81 -34.22
N CYS A 393 -6.64 -15.61 -34.63
CA CYS A 393 -6.43 -16.75 -35.54
C CYS A 393 -6.87 -16.56 -37.02
N GLY A 394 -7.51 -15.44 -37.37
CA GLY A 394 -8.08 -15.21 -38.71
C GLY A 394 -7.10 -14.85 -39.85
N GLY A 395 -5.80 -15.11 -39.70
CA GLY A 395 -4.74 -14.51 -40.51
C GLY A 395 -3.73 -15.49 -41.15
N GLY A 396 -4.17 -16.68 -41.56
CA GLY A 396 -3.34 -17.68 -42.25
C GLY A 396 -4.08 -18.35 -43.41
N ASP A 397 -3.33 -18.71 -44.46
CA ASP A 397 -3.83 -19.10 -45.79
C ASP A 397 -4.91 -20.19 -45.85
N GLY A 398 -5.70 -20.13 -46.94
CA GLY A 398 -6.76 -21.10 -47.22
C GLY A 398 -6.23 -22.49 -47.61
N GLY A 399 -6.28 -23.43 -46.67
CA GLY A 399 -6.05 -24.87 -46.90
C GLY A 399 -7.32 -25.69 -46.64
N SER A 400 -7.99 -26.16 -47.70
CA SER A 400 -9.23 -26.93 -47.57
C SER A 400 -8.99 -28.42 -47.33
N THR A 401 -9.44 -28.93 -46.18
CA THR A 401 -10.00 -30.30 -46.04
C THR A 401 -10.99 -30.32 -44.87
N ALA A 402 -12.17 -30.89 -45.08
CA ALA A 402 -13.12 -31.19 -44.01
C ALA A 402 -12.77 -32.50 -43.30
N GLY A 403 -13.19 -32.65 -42.04
CA GLY A 403 -13.04 -33.88 -41.26
C GLY A 403 -13.66 -33.73 -39.86
N ASP A 404 -14.60 -34.61 -39.52
CA ASP A 404 -15.47 -34.51 -38.35
C ASP A 404 -14.78 -34.83 -37.01
N ALA A 405 -15.19 -34.16 -35.92
CA ALA A 405 -15.16 -34.75 -34.57
C ALA A 405 -16.09 -34.05 -33.55
N ALA A 406 -16.93 -34.86 -32.90
CA ALA A 406 -17.38 -34.79 -31.49
C ALA A 406 -17.92 -33.46 -30.90
N ALA A 407 -19.26 -33.36 -30.85
CA ALA A 407 -19.96 -32.64 -29.78
C ALA A 407 -20.46 -33.63 -28.71
N ALA A 408 -20.36 -33.32 -27.42
CA ALA A 408 -21.14 -33.97 -26.34
C ALA A 408 -20.98 -33.30 -24.94
N ALA A 409 -21.78 -32.26 -24.63
CA ALA A 409 -22.16 -31.88 -23.26
C ALA A 409 -23.42 -30.97 -23.26
N ALA A 410 -24.56 -31.48 -22.81
CA ALA A 410 -25.82 -30.72 -22.65
C ALA A 410 -25.77 -29.90 -21.33
N SER A 411 -26.02 -28.59 -21.29
CA SER A 411 -27.25 -27.81 -21.58
C SER A 411 -28.29 -27.80 -20.45
N ALA A 412 -28.65 -26.60 -19.96
CA ALA A 412 -29.76 -26.35 -19.03
C ALA A 412 -30.09 -24.83 -18.86
N ALA A 413 -30.40 -24.10 -19.94
CA ALA A 413 -31.08 -22.79 -19.85
C ALA A 413 -31.74 -22.39 -21.19
N ALA A 414 -33.06 -22.26 -21.18
CA ALA A 414 -33.89 -21.72 -22.25
C ALA A 414 -34.71 -20.54 -21.69
N ALA A 415 -35.28 -19.62 -22.46
CA ALA A 415 -35.00 -19.12 -23.81
C ALA A 415 -35.87 -17.86 -24.05
N THR A 416 -35.46 -16.94 -24.93
CA THR A 416 -36.33 -15.91 -25.53
C THR A 416 -35.78 -15.49 -26.90
N ASP A 417 -36.58 -15.67 -27.96
CA ASP A 417 -36.35 -15.13 -29.31
C ASP A 417 -36.33 -13.58 -29.29
N ALA A 418 -35.55 -12.85 -30.13
CA ALA A 418 -35.46 -12.80 -31.59
C ALA A 418 -36.73 -12.22 -32.27
N ALA A 419 -36.67 -11.47 -33.38
CA ALA A 419 -35.56 -10.87 -34.14
C ALA A 419 -35.85 -9.35 -34.31
N ALA A 420 -35.63 -8.57 -35.39
CA ALA A 420 -35.02 -8.65 -36.73
C ALA A 420 -34.92 -7.19 -37.28
N ALA A 421 -34.20 -6.82 -38.34
CA ALA A 421 -33.03 -7.35 -39.06
C ALA A 421 -32.56 -6.25 -40.07
N GLY A 422 -31.29 -6.25 -40.53
CA GLY A 422 -30.82 -5.26 -41.51
C GLY A 422 -29.47 -5.58 -42.15
N ALA A 423 -29.47 -5.93 -43.44
CA ALA A 423 -28.27 -6.29 -44.20
C ALA A 423 -27.87 -5.19 -45.19
N GLY A 424 -26.56 -5.02 -45.44
CA GLY A 424 -26.01 -4.14 -46.47
C GLY A 424 -24.65 -4.63 -46.95
N SER A 425 -24.47 -4.76 -48.27
CA SER A 425 -23.27 -5.35 -48.87
C SER A 425 -22.65 -4.43 -49.95
N ALA A 426 -21.45 -3.94 -49.68
CA ALA A 426 -20.56 -3.24 -50.60
C ALA A 426 -19.17 -3.07 -49.93
N GLN A 427 -18.04 -2.98 -50.63
CA GLN A 427 -17.65 -3.43 -51.97
C GLN A 427 -16.10 -3.47 -52.00
N ARG A 428 -15.47 -4.47 -52.65
CA ARG A 428 -13.99 -4.56 -52.68
C ARG A 428 -13.38 -3.55 -53.66
N GLY A 429 -12.36 -2.81 -53.23
CA GLY A 429 -11.41 -2.08 -54.07
C GLY A 429 -9.97 -2.57 -53.78
N PRO A 430 -9.06 -2.60 -54.78
CA PRO A 430 -7.72 -3.20 -54.60
C PRO A 430 -6.61 -2.18 -54.29
N SER A 431 -5.52 -2.71 -53.74
CA SER A 431 -4.13 -2.20 -53.84
C SER A 431 -3.79 -0.82 -53.25
N SER A 432 -3.12 -0.85 -52.09
CA SER A 432 -1.84 -0.13 -51.95
C SER A 432 -0.86 -1.02 -51.17
N SER A 433 0.40 -1.03 -51.59
CA SER A 433 1.46 -1.84 -50.98
C SER A 433 2.30 -0.99 -50.02
N MET A 434 2.27 -1.30 -48.73
CA MET A 434 3.21 -0.78 -47.74
C MET A 434 4.12 -1.89 -47.22
N GLU A 435 5.34 -1.50 -46.84
CA GLU A 435 6.39 -2.41 -46.37
C GLU A 435 6.06 -3.11 -45.05
N PRO A 436 6.69 -4.26 -44.73
CA PRO A 436 6.55 -4.97 -43.45
C PRO A 436 7.25 -4.26 -42.27
N GLY A 437 7.01 -2.95 -42.11
CA GLY A 437 7.48 -2.16 -40.98
C GLY A 437 6.66 -2.41 -39.73
N GLN A 438 7.20 -3.23 -38.82
CA GLN A 438 6.84 -3.32 -37.40
C GLN A 438 5.34 -3.11 -37.06
N ARG A 439 4.51 -4.16 -37.22
CA ARG A 439 3.22 -4.21 -36.51
C ARG A 439 3.48 -4.13 -35.01
N ALA A 440 3.02 -3.06 -34.36
CA ALA A 440 2.93 -3.03 -32.91
C ALA A 440 2.05 -4.21 -32.44
N PRO A 441 2.44 -4.94 -31.37
CA PRO A 441 1.65 -6.06 -30.87
C PRO A 441 0.32 -5.52 -30.32
N GLY A 442 -0.75 -5.70 -31.10
CA GLY A 442 -2.06 -5.14 -30.82
C GLY A 442 -2.59 -5.61 -29.47
N CYS A 443 -2.74 -4.67 -28.52
CA CYS A 443 -3.17 -4.95 -27.15
C CYS A 443 -4.68 -5.18 -27.05
N GLY A 444 -5.22 -6.08 -27.87
CA GLY A 444 -6.62 -6.49 -27.83
C GLY A 444 -6.92 -7.50 -26.72
N CYS A 445 -5.90 -8.09 -26.07
CA CYS A 445 -6.09 -9.05 -24.98
C CYS A 445 -6.71 -8.40 -23.73
N GLY A 446 -7.82 -8.95 -23.27
CA GLY A 446 -8.47 -8.56 -22.02
C GLY A 446 -7.47 -8.63 -20.86
N TRP A 447 -7.39 -7.56 -20.06
CA TRP A 447 -6.20 -7.34 -19.21
C TRP A 447 -6.09 -8.30 -18.03
N PHE A 448 -7.20 -8.93 -17.62
CA PHE A 448 -7.29 -9.85 -16.49
C PHE A 448 -7.44 -11.30 -16.97
N PRO A 449 -6.41 -12.16 -16.88
CA PRO A 449 -6.42 -13.47 -17.53
C PRO A 449 -7.17 -14.53 -16.71
N ILE A 450 -8.50 -14.54 -16.82
CA ILE A 450 -9.37 -15.58 -16.26
C ILE A 450 -10.40 -16.03 -17.30
N SER A 451 -10.62 -17.33 -17.46
CA SER A 451 -11.67 -17.83 -18.35
C SER A 451 -13.06 -17.78 -17.66
N PRO A 452 -14.17 -17.87 -18.40
CA PRO A 452 -15.51 -17.97 -17.83
C PRO A 452 -15.65 -19.12 -16.83
N GLU A 453 -15.06 -20.28 -17.12
CA GLU A 453 -15.03 -21.46 -16.23
C GLU A 453 -14.23 -21.14 -14.96
N GLY A 454 -13.09 -20.46 -15.10
CA GLY A 454 -12.28 -19.99 -13.98
C GLY A 454 -13.04 -19.06 -13.05
N ALA A 455 -13.79 -18.09 -13.60
CA ALA A 455 -14.64 -17.19 -12.83
C ALA A 455 -15.80 -17.94 -12.12
N VAL A 456 -16.45 -18.88 -12.80
CA VAL A 456 -17.50 -19.73 -12.22
C VAL A 456 -16.93 -20.63 -11.11
N PHE A 457 -15.73 -21.19 -11.29
CA PHE A 457 -15.07 -22.02 -10.29
C PHE A 457 -14.64 -21.21 -9.07
N VAL A 458 -14.05 -20.03 -9.25
CA VAL A 458 -13.70 -19.08 -8.18
C VAL A 458 -14.95 -18.70 -7.38
N ARG A 459 -16.06 -18.34 -8.05
CA ARG A 459 -17.36 -18.05 -7.41
C ARG A 459 -17.87 -19.24 -6.60
N THR A 460 -17.73 -20.45 -7.12
CA THR A 460 -18.15 -21.70 -6.43
C THR A 460 -17.27 -21.98 -5.21
N CYS A 461 -15.96 -21.77 -5.29
CA CYS A 461 -15.06 -21.85 -4.14
C CYS A 461 -15.36 -20.78 -3.08
N ALA A 462 -15.65 -19.54 -3.48
CA ALA A 462 -16.04 -18.46 -2.59
C ALA A 462 -17.34 -18.79 -1.83
N ALA A 463 -18.33 -19.36 -2.52
CA ALA A 463 -19.63 -19.78 -1.97
C ALA A 463 -19.60 -21.08 -1.14
N ALA A 464 -18.48 -21.82 -1.12
CA ALA A 464 -18.33 -23.04 -0.33
C ALA A 464 -18.56 -22.76 1.18
N ARG A 465 -19.42 -23.57 1.80
CA ARG A 465 -19.93 -23.39 3.17
C ARG A 465 -18.93 -23.77 4.25
N SER A 466 -17.86 -24.49 3.89
CA SER A 466 -16.82 -24.95 4.81
C SER A 466 -15.44 -25.04 4.14
N PRO A 467 -14.33 -24.93 4.89
CA PRO A 467 -12.98 -25.15 4.36
C PRO A 467 -12.84 -26.52 3.69
N ALA A 468 -13.40 -27.58 4.28
CA ALA A 468 -13.35 -28.94 3.73
C ALA A 468 -14.20 -29.13 2.46
N GLU A 469 -15.20 -28.28 2.20
CA GLU A 469 -15.89 -28.22 0.90
C GLU A 469 -15.05 -27.48 -0.14
N ARG A 470 -14.45 -26.33 0.22
CA ARG A 470 -13.53 -25.58 -0.65
C ARG A 470 -12.32 -26.41 -1.05
N GLU A 471 -11.72 -27.13 -0.11
CA GLU A 471 -10.57 -28.01 -0.37
C GLU A 471 -10.95 -29.20 -1.27
N ARG A 472 -12.16 -29.77 -1.11
CA ARG A 472 -12.68 -30.78 -2.04
C ARG A 472 -12.91 -30.22 -3.45
N LEU A 473 -13.40 -28.99 -3.59
CA LEU A 473 -13.53 -28.31 -4.88
C LEU A 473 -12.17 -28.08 -5.54
N LEU A 474 -11.17 -27.60 -4.77
CA LEU A 474 -9.79 -27.42 -5.26
C LEU A 474 -9.17 -28.75 -5.71
N ARG A 475 -9.31 -29.83 -4.91
CA ARG A 475 -8.85 -31.17 -5.30
C ARG A 475 -9.60 -31.77 -6.49
N ALA A 476 -10.89 -31.45 -6.65
CA ALA A 476 -11.71 -31.94 -7.77
C ALA A 476 -11.44 -31.22 -9.10
N ALA A 477 -10.83 -30.02 -9.08
CA ALA A 477 -10.51 -29.24 -10.27
C ALA A 477 -9.35 -29.81 -11.11
N GLY A 478 -8.71 -30.90 -10.68
CA GLY A 478 -7.65 -31.59 -11.43
C GLY A 478 -6.29 -30.86 -11.47
N GLY A 479 -6.27 -29.56 -11.18
CA GLY A 479 -5.04 -28.85 -10.86
C GLY A 479 -4.40 -29.44 -9.60
N GLY A 480 -3.11 -29.76 -9.67
CA GLY A 480 -2.35 -30.27 -8.53
C GLY A 480 -2.11 -29.21 -7.45
N ASP A 481 -1.19 -29.49 -6.53
CA ASP A 481 -0.89 -28.64 -5.36
C ASP A 481 -0.69 -27.15 -5.70
N ASP A 482 -0.24 -26.83 -6.92
CA ASP A 482 0.01 -25.46 -7.38
C ASP A 482 -1.28 -24.62 -7.54
N CYS A 483 -2.43 -25.25 -7.82
CA CYS A 483 -3.72 -24.56 -7.78
C CYS A 483 -4.10 -24.19 -6.33
N ALA A 484 -3.81 -25.04 -5.35
CA ALA A 484 -4.05 -24.74 -3.94
C ALA A 484 -3.08 -23.68 -3.38
N LYS A 485 -1.88 -23.53 -3.97
CA LYS A 485 -0.89 -22.48 -3.64
C LYS A 485 -1.21 -21.12 -4.29
N SER A 486 -2.06 -21.06 -5.31
CA SER A 486 -2.36 -19.82 -6.02
C SER A 486 -3.09 -18.81 -5.10
N PRO A 487 -2.62 -17.54 -4.97
CA PRO A 487 -3.25 -16.57 -4.07
C PRO A 487 -4.72 -16.29 -4.37
N TRP A 488 -5.17 -16.52 -5.62
CA TRP A 488 -6.58 -16.52 -6.04
C TRP A 488 -7.52 -17.27 -5.07
N PHE A 489 -7.06 -18.38 -4.50
CA PHE A 489 -7.87 -19.24 -3.62
C PHE A 489 -7.53 -19.05 -2.13
N SER A 490 -6.68 -18.08 -1.78
CA SER A 490 -6.27 -17.81 -0.41
C SER A 490 -7.46 -17.49 0.49
N THR A 491 -7.63 -18.29 1.55
CA THR A 491 -8.70 -18.14 2.53
C THR A 491 -8.42 -17.04 3.57
N VAL A 492 -7.18 -16.56 3.62
CA VAL A 492 -6.71 -15.51 4.54
C VAL A 492 -7.09 -14.13 3.98
N PRO A 493 -7.81 -13.27 4.71
CA PRO A 493 -7.99 -11.87 4.33
C PRO A 493 -6.70 -11.08 4.59
N ARG A 494 -6.46 -10.02 3.80
CA ARG A 494 -5.37 -9.05 4.07
C ARG A 494 -5.66 -8.25 5.35
N ARG A 495 -4.65 -7.54 5.87
CA ARG A 495 -4.83 -6.61 7.00
C ARG A 495 -5.96 -5.60 6.70
N GLN A 496 -6.92 -5.48 7.60
CA GLN A 496 -8.01 -4.51 7.46
C GLN A 496 -7.45 -3.07 7.56
N ALA A 497 -7.69 -2.25 6.54
CA ALA A 497 -7.23 -0.86 6.48
C ALA A 497 -8.19 0.12 7.18
N VAL A 498 -9.50 -0.15 7.13
CA VAL A 498 -10.50 0.72 7.74
C VAL A 498 -10.57 0.44 9.24
N PRO A 499 -10.29 1.42 10.12
CA PRO A 499 -10.34 1.20 11.57
C PRO A 499 -11.79 0.99 12.04
N PRO A 500 -12.02 0.46 13.27
CA PRO A 500 -13.37 0.18 13.77
C PRO A 500 -14.35 1.37 13.77
N GLY A 501 -13.85 2.61 13.86
CA GLY A 501 -14.66 3.84 13.76
C GLY A 501 -14.93 4.33 12.33
N GLY A 502 -14.34 3.68 11.31
CA GLY A 502 -14.39 4.10 9.91
C GLY A 502 -13.32 5.11 9.49
N LEU A 503 -13.25 5.38 8.18
CA LEU A 503 -12.47 6.46 7.58
C LEU A 503 -13.40 7.61 7.22
N THR A 504 -13.24 8.76 7.88
CA THR A 504 -14.04 9.97 7.63
C THR A 504 -13.38 10.86 6.58
N TYR A 505 -14.17 11.27 5.58
CA TYR A 505 -13.79 12.20 4.53
C TYR A 505 -14.74 13.42 4.59
N GLY A 506 -14.19 14.62 4.76
CA GLY A 506 -14.94 15.86 4.54
C GLY A 506 -15.23 16.03 3.04
N TRP A 507 -16.37 16.61 2.71
CA TRP A 507 -16.75 16.97 1.35
C TRP A 507 -17.69 18.17 1.32
N HIS A 508 -17.75 18.84 0.17
CA HIS A 508 -18.54 20.04 -0.01
C HIS A 508 -19.15 20.17 -1.41
N VAL A 509 -20.20 20.99 -1.52
CA VAL A 509 -20.69 21.58 -2.78
C VAL A 509 -20.48 23.08 -2.68
N CYS A 510 -19.69 23.66 -3.59
CA CYS A 510 -19.45 25.11 -3.60
C CYS A 510 -20.64 25.87 -4.18
N GLN A 511 -20.80 27.13 -3.75
CA GLN A 511 -21.89 28.02 -4.18
C GLN A 511 -22.02 28.08 -5.71
N ALA A 512 -20.91 28.27 -6.44
CA ALA A 512 -20.94 28.39 -7.90
C ALA A 512 -21.45 27.11 -8.62
N ALA A 513 -21.18 25.91 -8.09
CA ALA A 513 -21.71 24.67 -8.65
C ALA A 513 -23.22 24.53 -8.39
N LEU A 514 -23.69 25.01 -7.23
CA LEU A 514 -25.10 25.05 -6.87
C LEU A 514 -25.86 26.11 -7.70
N GLU A 515 -25.30 27.31 -7.88
CA GLU A 515 -25.83 28.36 -8.76
C GLU A 515 -25.94 27.90 -10.21
N ALA A 516 -24.92 27.21 -10.74
CA ALA A 516 -24.95 26.65 -12.09
C ALA A 516 -26.10 25.63 -12.26
N ALA A 517 -26.26 24.71 -11.29
CA ALA A 517 -27.32 23.72 -11.32
C ALA A 517 -28.74 24.29 -11.06
N LEU A 518 -28.85 25.41 -10.35
CA LEU A 518 -30.09 26.18 -10.19
C LEU A 518 -30.43 27.04 -11.41
N SER A 519 -29.42 27.38 -12.23
CA SER A 519 -29.57 28.17 -13.46
C SER A 519 -29.91 27.31 -14.68
N ASP A 520 -29.49 26.04 -14.70
CA ASP A 520 -29.83 25.09 -15.77
C ASP A 520 -31.33 24.73 -15.71
N PRO A 521 -32.14 24.99 -16.76
CA PRO A 521 -33.58 24.71 -16.76
C PRO A 521 -33.88 23.22 -16.82
N ALA A 522 -33.80 22.57 -15.67
CA ALA A 522 -34.18 21.17 -15.47
C ALA A 522 -35.61 20.88 -16.00
N PRO A 523 -35.87 19.69 -16.56
CA PRO A 523 -37.20 19.34 -17.06
C PRO A 523 -38.24 19.39 -15.93
N PRO A 524 -39.51 19.76 -16.21
CA PRO A 524 -40.54 19.88 -15.17
C PRO A 524 -40.72 18.59 -14.35
N GLY A 525 -40.58 18.69 -13.02
CA GLY A 525 -40.59 17.54 -12.10
C GLY A 525 -39.30 16.72 -12.09
N GLY A 526 -38.28 17.14 -12.84
CA GLY A 526 -36.95 16.53 -12.87
C GLY A 526 -36.21 16.66 -11.55
N LEU A 527 -35.38 15.66 -11.26
CA LEU A 527 -34.47 15.66 -10.12
C LEU A 527 -33.13 16.28 -10.56
N VAL A 528 -32.76 17.41 -9.98
CA VAL A 528 -31.43 18.00 -10.18
C VAL A 528 -30.45 17.31 -9.23
N GLU A 529 -29.25 17.01 -9.73
CA GLU A 529 -28.15 16.41 -8.97
C GLU A 529 -26.92 17.31 -9.06
N VAL A 530 -26.50 17.88 -7.94
CA VAL A 530 -25.29 18.71 -7.80
C VAL A 530 -24.20 17.87 -7.16
N GLU A 531 -23.12 17.60 -7.90
CA GLU A 531 -22.06 16.71 -7.44
C GLU A 531 -21.09 17.41 -6.47
N GLY A 532 -20.73 16.73 -5.38
CA GLY A 532 -19.83 17.22 -4.35
C GLY A 532 -18.37 16.79 -4.54
N THR A 533 -17.46 17.58 -3.97
CA THR A 533 -16.00 17.36 -4.01
C THR A 533 -15.45 17.07 -2.62
N PHE A 534 -14.49 16.15 -2.51
CA PHE A 534 -13.87 15.79 -1.23
C PHE A 534 -12.73 16.73 -0.81
N ASP A 535 -12.66 17.02 0.48
CA ASP A 535 -11.67 17.89 1.12
C ASP A 535 -10.27 17.26 1.17
N GLY A 536 -9.24 18.08 1.41
CA GLY A 536 -7.84 17.62 1.57
C GLY A 536 -7.22 17.05 0.29
N ARG A 537 -7.90 17.18 -0.86
CA ARG A 537 -7.40 16.74 -2.17
C ARG A 537 -6.48 17.82 -2.75
N ASP A 538 -5.27 17.95 -2.18
CA ASP A 538 -4.28 19.03 -2.40
C ASP A 538 -3.89 19.32 -3.87
N GLY A 539 -4.82 19.89 -4.63
CA GLY A 539 -4.60 20.63 -5.86
C GLY A 539 -4.33 22.09 -5.55
N GLY A 540 -3.32 22.38 -4.72
CA GLY A 540 -2.94 23.73 -4.27
C GLY A 540 -2.33 24.62 -5.36
N GLY A 541 -2.68 24.41 -6.63
CA GLY A 541 -2.40 25.31 -7.74
C GLY A 541 -3.70 25.98 -8.17
N ALA A 542 -3.79 27.30 -8.02
CA ALA A 542 -4.87 28.09 -8.58
C ALA A 542 -4.80 28.19 -10.13
N ASP A 543 -3.70 27.69 -10.72
CA ASP A 543 -3.54 27.47 -12.15
C ASP A 543 -4.55 26.42 -12.65
N GLY A 544 -5.73 26.89 -13.06
CA GLY A 544 -6.90 26.07 -13.45
C GLY A 544 -6.72 25.26 -14.74
N GLY A 545 -5.77 24.34 -14.78
CA GLY A 545 -5.55 23.42 -15.89
C GLY A 545 -6.69 22.40 -16.04
N GLU A 546 -7.49 22.54 -17.11
CA GLU A 546 -8.79 21.90 -17.35
C GLU A 546 -8.82 20.34 -17.40
N GLY A 547 -7.69 19.64 -17.23
CA GLY A 547 -7.57 18.18 -17.41
C GLY A 547 -7.87 17.30 -16.19
N GLY A 548 -8.54 17.84 -15.15
CA GLY A 548 -8.52 17.31 -13.78
C GLY A 548 -9.61 16.32 -13.33
N ASP A 549 -10.04 15.35 -14.15
CA ASP A 549 -11.19 14.43 -13.90
C ASP A 549 -11.12 13.54 -12.62
N GLY A 550 -10.11 13.71 -11.77
CA GLY A 550 -9.95 12.98 -10.51
C GLY A 550 -10.57 13.61 -9.26
N GLY A 551 -11.20 14.79 -9.36
CA GLY A 551 -11.55 15.63 -8.20
C GLY A 551 -12.56 15.01 -7.20
N GLY A 552 -13.71 14.58 -7.67
CA GLY A 552 -14.89 14.30 -6.83
C GLY A 552 -15.15 12.85 -6.40
N VAL A 553 -14.14 11.97 -6.33
CA VAL A 553 -14.37 10.54 -5.98
C VAL A 553 -13.43 9.97 -4.91
N ILE A 554 -13.98 9.12 -4.02
CA ILE A 554 -13.20 8.18 -3.20
C ILE A 554 -13.40 6.75 -3.68
N ALA A 555 -12.33 5.97 -3.72
CA ALA A 555 -12.37 4.53 -3.85
C ALA A 555 -12.67 3.87 -2.49
N ALA A 556 -13.66 2.98 -2.46
CA ALA A 556 -13.97 2.07 -1.35
C ALA A 556 -14.79 0.89 -1.89
N ARG A 557 -14.65 -0.31 -1.33
CA ARG A 557 -15.34 -1.54 -1.79
C ARG A 557 -15.12 -1.83 -3.29
N GLY A 558 -13.95 -1.47 -3.82
CA GLY A 558 -13.64 -1.50 -5.25
C GLY A 558 -14.42 -0.52 -6.15
N PHE A 559 -15.34 0.28 -5.60
CA PHE A 559 -16.12 1.26 -6.37
C PHE A 559 -15.61 2.68 -6.12
N GLU A 560 -15.85 3.58 -7.08
CA GLU A 560 -15.63 5.01 -6.89
C GLU A 560 -16.96 5.65 -6.45
N TRP A 561 -16.95 6.42 -5.37
CA TRP A 561 -18.12 7.00 -4.74
C TRP A 561 -18.06 8.52 -4.83
N ARG A 562 -19.15 9.15 -5.27
CA ARG A 562 -19.31 10.60 -5.42
C ARG A 562 -20.51 11.08 -4.59
N PRO A 563 -20.34 12.01 -3.64
CA PRO A 563 -21.46 12.58 -2.91
C PRO A 563 -22.22 13.55 -3.82
N SER A 564 -23.52 13.73 -3.58
CA SER A 564 -24.32 14.67 -4.35
C SER A 564 -25.52 15.20 -3.56
N VAL A 565 -25.80 16.49 -3.72
CA VAL A 565 -27.04 17.13 -3.27
C VAL A 565 -28.09 16.93 -4.36
N ARG A 566 -29.29 16.53 -3.99
CA ARG A 566 -30.41 16.30 -4.91
C ARG A 566 -31.66 17.05 -4.45
N TYR A 567 -32.32 17.73 -5.37
CA TYR A 567 -33.58 18.46 -5.13
C TYR A 567 -34.45 18.44 -6.38
N ARG A 568 -35.74 18.76 -6.26
CA ARG A 568 -36.60 19.07 -7.41
C ARG A 568 -36.97 20.56 -7.38
N PRO A 569 -36.92 21.28 -8.52
CA PRO A 569 -37.37 22.67 -8.56
C PRO A 569 -38.82 22.81 -8.11
N GLY A 570 -39.06 23.64 -7.09
CA GLY A 570 -40.39 23.88 -6.52
C GLY A 570 -40.82 22.95 -5.38
N GLU A 571 -40.03 21.92 -5.04
CA GLU A 571 -40.19 21.21 -3.76
C GLU A 571 -39.42 21.94 -2.67
N GLU A 572 -40.01 22.11 -1.48
CA GLU A 572 -39.35 22.68 -0.29
C GLU A 572 -38.30 21.73 0.31
N ALA A 573 -37.69 20.84 -0.46
CA ALA A 573 -36.95 19.71 0.08
C ALA A 573 -35.71 19.31 -0.74
N ALA A 574 -34.61 19.07 -0.03
CA ALA A 574 -33.36 18.59 -0.58
C ALA A 574 -32.90 17.34 0.18
N GLY A 575 -32.34 16.38 -0.54
CA GLY A 575 -31.66 15.23 0.03
C GLY A 575 -30.19 15.24 -0.34
N VAL A 576 -29.41 14.39 0.33
CA VAL A 576 -28.08 14.02 -0.14
C VAL A 576 -28.02 12.54 -0.40
N SER A 577 -27.33 12.18 -1.46
CA SER A 577 -27.07 10.82 -1.88
C SER A 577 -25.57 10.57 -2.04
N LEU A 578 -25.19 9.30 -2.01
CA LEU A 578 -23.88 8.85 -2.43
C LEU A 578 -24.03 8.01 -3.69
N ARG A 579 -23.52 8.52 -4.81
CA ARG A 579 -23.57 7.87 -6.12
C ARG A 579 -22.43 6.85 -6.22
N CYS A 580 -22.78 5.57 -6.35
CA CYS A 580 -21.81 4.55 -6.75
C CYS A 580 -21.52 4.68 -8.25
N LEU A 581 -20.24 4.77 -8.60
CA LEU A 581 -19.75 4.80 -9.97
C LEU A 581 -18.95 3.53 -10.25
N ILE A 582 -19.08 3.01 -11.48
CA ILE A 582 -18.17 1.99 -12.00
C ILE A 582 -16.87 2.71 -12.41
N PRO A 583 -15.74 2.42 -11.75
CA PRO A 583 -14.48 3.09 -12.03
C PRO A 583 -14.07 3.00 -13.50
N ALA A 584 -13.44 4.05 -14.01
CA ALA A 584 -12.91 4.07 -15.39
C ALA A 584 -11.98 2.87 -15.67
N ALA A 585 -11.30 2.36 -14.63
CA ALA A 585 -10.47 1.16 -14.63
C ALA A 585 -11.14 -0.12 -15.16
N TYR A 586 -12.47 -0.21 -15.16
CA TYR A 586 -13.22 -1.36 -15.71
C TYR A 586 -13.93 -1.07 -17.04
N ARG A 587 -13.81 0.16 -17.57
CA ARG A 587 -14.37 0.55 -18.87
C ARG A 587 -13.43 0.13 -20.00
N VAL A 588 -13.23 -1.18 -20.14
CA VAL A 588 -12.54 -1.77 -21.31
C VAL A 588 -13.44 -1.57 -22.53
N GLU A 589 -12.84 -1.22 -23.67
CA GLU A 589 -13.58 -0.97 -24.91
C GLU A 589 -14.25 -2.27 -25.40
N GLY A 590 -15.59 -2.27 -25.49
CA GLY A 590 -16.40 -3.46 -25.75
C GLY A 590 -16.93 -4.18 -24.50
N SER A 591 -16.41 -3.89 -23.30
CA SER A 591 -16.92 -4.48 -22.05
C SER A 591 -18.30 -3.93 -21.68
N ARG A 592 -19.24 -4.85 -21.40
CA ARG A 592 -20.62 -4.53 -21.03
C ARG A 592 -20.75 -3.82 -19.67
N LEU A 593 -19.68 -3.73 -18.88
CA LEU A 593 -19.67 -2.99 -17.61
C LEU A 593 -19.93 -1.49 -17.77
N GLY A 594 -19.67 -0.90 -18.95
CA GLY A 594 -19.85 0.54 -19.16
C GLY A 594 -21.30 1.03 -19.24
N GLY A 595 -22.28 0.15 -19.45
CA GLY A 595 -23.63 0.52 -19.89
C GLY A 595 -24.80 0.19 -18.94
N GLY A 596 -24.55 -0.37 -17.76
CA GLY A 596 -25.62 -0.81 -16.84
C GLY A 596 -25.29 -0.56 -15.37
N ALA A 597 -26.30 -0.19 -14.58
CA ALA A 597 -26.12 0.12 -13.17
C ALA A 597 -25.84 -1.13 -12.32
N LEU A 598 -24.82 -1.08 -11.47
CA LEU A 598 -24.56 -2.12 -10.45
C LEU A 598 -25.46 -1.91 -9.23
N ALA A 599 -26.75 -2.25 -9.38
CA ALA A 599 -27.79 -2.28 -8.34
C ALA A 599 -27.55 -3.31 -7.21
N ALA A 600 -26.28 -3.60 -6.92
CA ALA A 600 -25.80 -4.55 -5.91
C ALA A 600 -24.59 -4.02 -5.13
N ALA A 601 -24.04 -2.84 -5.48
CA ALA A 601 -22.96 -2.23 -4.72
C ALA A 601 -23.46 -1.81 -3.32
N ARG A 602 -22.76 -2.27 -2.27
CA ARG A 602 -23.06 -1.96 -0.86
C ARG A 602 -21.89 -1.24 -0.25
N LEU A 603 -22.15 -0.04 0.27
CA LEU A 603 -21.24 0.65 1.19
C LEU A 603 -21.88 0.68 2.57
N GLU A 604 -21.09 0.37 3.59
CA GLU A 604 -21.45 0.69 4.96
C GLU A 604 -20.79 2.03 5.27
N ALA A 605 -21.61 3.07 5.39
CA ALA A 605 -21.14 4.42 5.62
C ALA A 605 -22.14 5.18 6.49
N GLN A 606 -21.63 6.15 7.25
CA GLN A 606 -22.42 7.19 7.90
C GLN A 606 -22.16 8.50 7.17
N MET A 607 -23.21 9.30 6.98
CA MET A 607 -23.12 10.62 6.37
C MET A 607 -23.68 11.64 7.35
N ARG A 608 -23.01 12.78 7.51
CA ARG A 608 -23.38 13.83 8.47
C ARG A 608 -23.24 15.20 7.82
N ALA A 609 -24.22 16.06 7.95
CA ALA A 609 -24.10 17.48 7.62
C ALA A 609 -24.52 18.27 8.86
N PRO A 610 -23.64 19.08 9.47
CA PRO A 610 -23.96 19.84 10.68
C PRO A 610 -25.20 20.72 10.51
N CYS A 611 -25.36 21.32 9.33
CA CYS A 611 -26.47 22.19 8.96
C CYS A 611 -27.84 21.50 8.79
N TRP A 612 -27.95 20.17 8.96
CA TRP A 612 -29.23 19.43 8.93
C TRP A 612 -29.64 18.81 10.28
N GLU A 613 -29.07 19.26 11.40
CA GLU A 613 -29.56 18.85 12.73
C GLU A 613 -31.00 19.35 12.99
N GLY A 614 -31.96 18.43 12.95
CA GLY A 614 -33.37 18.74 13.26
C GLY A 614 -34.36 17.63 12.90
N VAL A 615 -34.04 16.76 11.94
CA VAL A 615 -34.87 15.62 11.53
C VAL A 615 -34.09 14.31 11.77
N PRO A 616 -34.65 13.31 12.50
CA PRO A 616 -34.00 12.01 12.64
C PRO A 616 -34.01 11.27 11.28
N PRO A 617 -32.93 10.57 10.90
CA PRO A 617 -32.87 9.87 9.62
C PRO A 617 -33.95 8.78 9.56
N THR A 618 -34.86 8.89 8.61
CA THR A 618 -35.92 7.91 8.40
C THR A 618 -35.33 6.59 7.87
N SER A 619 -35.76 5.47 8.44
CA SER A 619 -35.01 4.21 8.43
C SER A 619 -35.28 3.32 7.21
N HIS A 620 -35.62 3.92 6.07
CA HIS A 620 -35.96 3.21 4.84
C HIS A 620 -35.13 3.74 3.67
N GLY A 621 -34.63 2.81 2.84
CA GLY A 621 -33.91 3.15 1.61
C GLY A 621 -34.84 3.81 0.59
N TRP A 622 -34.23 4.53 -0.37
CA TRP A 622 -34.82 5.59 -1.18
C TRP A 622 -35.01 6.91 -0.40
N GLY A 623 -34.61 8.02 -1.04
CA GLY A 623 -34.56 9.32 -0.38
C GLY A 623 -35.94 9.95 -0.25
N GLU A 624 -36.47 9.99 0.97
CA GLU A 624 -37.29 11.12 1.39
C GLU A 624 -36.40 12.37 1.36
N LEU A 625 -36.80 13.40 0.62
CA LEU A 625 -36.10 14.67 0.59
C LEU A 625 -36.37 15.39 1.92
N LEU A 626 -35.34 15.92 2.56
CA LEU A 626 -35.49 16.60 3.85
C LEU A 626 -36.06 18.01 3.64
N PRO A 627 -37.08 18.43 4.41
CA PRO A 627 -37.67 19.75 4.25
C PRO A 627 -36.69 20.86 4.66
N LEU A 628 -36.49 21.80 3.75
CA LEU A 628 -35.79 23.08 3.91
C LEU A 628 -36.63 23.95 4.86
N GLN A 629 -36.42 23.84 6.18
CA GLN A 629 -37.28 24.47 7.17
C GLN A 629 -37.12 26.00 7.23
N HIS A 630 -37.84 26.72 6.37
CA HIS A 630 -38.06 28.16 6.52
C HIS A 630 -39.00 28.43 7.72
N SER A 631 -38.39 28.82 8.85
CA SER A 631 -39.13 29.41 9.96
C SER A 631 -39.34 30.91 9.74
N SER A 632 -40.53 31.30 9.24
CA SER A 632 -40.92 32.69 9.03
C SER A 632 -42.29 33.00 9.69
N PRO A 633 -42.49 34.17 10.34
CA PRO A 633 -43.55 34.29 11.36
C PRO A 633 -44.88 34.92 10.88
N ARG A 634 -45.93 34.09 10.80
CA ARG A 634 -47.38 34.47 10.68
C ARG A 634 -47.75 35.15 9.34
N THR A 635 -49.03 35.23 8.91
CA THR A 635 -50.34 35.12 9.59
C THR A 635 -51.42 34.39 8.77
N GLN A 636 -52.21 33.50 9.38
CA GLN A 636 -53.70 33.51 9.26
C GLN A 636 -54.40 32.67 10.35
N THR A 637 -55.72 32.51 10.25
CA THR A 637 -56.65 32.34 11.38
C THR A 637 -57.15 30.92 11.70
N GLN A 638 -57.65 30.75 12.93
CA GLN A 638 -58.08 29.51 13.60
C GLN A 638 -59.53 29.06 13.22
N PRO A 639 -60.04 27.84 13.59
CA PRO A 639 -60.31 27.47 15.00
C PRO A 639 -60.12 25.98 15.45
N ARG A 640 -59.64 25.80 16.70
CA ARG A 640 -60.01 24.79 17.76
C ARG A 640 -60.44 23.34 17.38
N GLN A 641 -59.98 22.28 18.06
CA GLN A 641 -60.10 22.03 19.52
C GLN A 641 -58.95 21.14 20.13
N PRO A 642 -58.87 20.89 21.47
CA PRO A 642 -57.58 20.76 22.17
C PRO A 642 -57.26 19.40 22.85
N ARG A 643 -55.98 19.20 23.23
CA ARG A 643 -55.56 18.52 24.49
C ARG A 643 -54.14 18.99 24.95
N PRO A 644 -53.58 18.53 26.11
CA PRO A 644 -53.18 19.44 27.19
C PRO A 644 -51.73 19.96 27.14
N ALA A 645 -51.46 20.99 27.94
CA ALA A 645 -50.19 21.69 27.98
C ALA A 645 -49.11 21.02 28.85
N LEU A 646 -47.85 21.23 28.45
CA LEU A 646 -46.71 21.30 29.37
C LEU A 646 -46.16 22.73 29.34
N ARG A 647 -45.88 23.28 30.52
CA ARG A 647 -45.62 24.71 30.74
C ARG A 647 -44.11 24.94 30.80
N ARG A 648 -43.57 25.83 29.97
CA ARG A 648 -42.21 26.38 30.12
C ARG A 648 -42.28 27.90 30.12
N GLU A 649 -41.48 28.53 30.96
CA GLU A 649 -41.62 29.94 31.32
C GLU A 649 -40.92 30.85 30.30
N SER A 650 -41.53 32.01 30.03
CA SER A 650 -41.07 32.97 29.02
C SER A 650 -40.26 34.11 29.66
N SER A 651 -38.94 34.07 29.52
CA SER A 651 -38.07 35.21 29.75
C SER A 651 -37.84 35.98 28.44
N SER A 652 -38.34 37.20 28.34
CA SER A 652 -38.13 38.06 27.15
C SER A 652 -36.67 38.52 27.02
N PRO A 653 -36.13 38.66 25.80
CA PRO A 653 -34.86 39.36 25.58
C PRO A 653 -35.02 40.88 25.79
N PRO A 654 -33.95 41.60 26.17
CA PRO A 654 -33.96 43.06 26.25
C PRO A 654 -33.95 43.71 24.87
N ALA A 655 -34.42 44.96 24.78
CA ALA A 655 -34.33 45.77 23.57
C ALA A 655 -32.89 46.25 23.31
N ALA A 656 -32.50 46.35 22.05
CA ALA A 656 -31.25 46.99 21.64
C ALA A 656 -31.34 48.52 21.78
N PRO A 657 -30.25 49.22 22.15
CA PRO A 657 -30.19 50.68 22.13
C PRO A 657 -30.02 51.21 20.70
N SER A 658 -30.59 52.39 20.44
CA SER A 658 -30.40 53.14 19.19
C SER A 658 -29.52 54.36 19.45
N ASP A 659 -28.37 54.44 18.80
CA ASP A 659 -27.52 55.65 18.65
C ASP A 659 -26.26 55.29 17.83
N PRO A 660 -25.59 56.24 17.17
CA PRO A 660 -26.12 57.32 16.33
C PRO A 660 -25.48 57.30 14.93
N GLN A 661 -25.80 58.28 14.07
CA GLN A 661 -25.11 58.44 12.78
C GLN A 661 -23.60 58.68 12.96
N VAL A 662 -22.78 57.87 12.28
CA VAL A 662 -21.38 58.17 11.97
C VAL A 662 -21.25 58.23 10.45
N GLU A 663 -21.25 59.44 9.91
CA GLU A 663 -20.96 59.68 8.50
C GLU A 663 -19.45 59.51 8.28
N GLY A 664 -19.08 58.31 7.82
CA GLY A 664 -17.73 57.99 7.38
C GLY A 664 -17.76 57.52 5.93
N GLU A 665 -17.06 58.24 5.05
CA GLU A 665 -16.82 57.85 3.66
C GLU A 665 -15.81 56.68 3.62
N GLY A 666 -16.25 55.52 4.11
CA GLY A 666 -15.56 54.23 3.95
C GLY A 666 -16.02 53.56 2.67
N GLU A 667 -15.10 52.86 2.00
CA GLU A 667 -15.37 52.15 0.75
C GLU A 667 -16.59 51.23 0.91
N GLU A 668 -17.65 51.47 0.13
CA GLU A 668 -18.81 50.59 0.02
C GLU A 668 -18.38 49.28 -0.66
N GLY A 669 -17.77 48.39 0.11
CA GLY A 669 -17.41 47.05 -0.34
C GLY A 669 -18.69 46.33 -0.75
N GLU A 670 -18.80 46.01 -2.04
CA GLU A 670 -19.98 45.35 -2.61
C GLU A 670 -20.30 44.06 -1.85
N GLU A 671 -21.33 44.08 -0.99
CA GLU A 671 -21.98 42.86 -0.51
C GLU A 671 -22.57 42.17 -1.73
N ALA A 672 -21.80 41.23 -2.30
CA ALA A 672 -22.09 40.57 -3.55
C ALA A 672 -23.51 40.00 -3.53
N ALA A 673 -24.43 40.67 -4.23
CA ALA A 673 -25.86 40.43 -4.12
C ALA A 673 -26.20 38.99 -4.51
N CYS A 674 -26.43 38.16 -3.50
CA CYS A 674 -26.60 36.72 -3.67
C CYS A 674 -27.76 36.43 -4.62
N SER A 675 -27.54 35.52 -5.56
CA SER A 675 -28.57 35.13 -6.54
C SER A 675 -29.87 34.77 -5.80
N PRO A 676 -31.05 35.28 -6.20
CA PRO A 676 -32.31 35.00 -5.51
C PRO A 676 -32.66 33.50 -5.51
N GLN A 677 -32.06 32.71 -6.41
CA GLN A 677 -32.18 31.25 -6.43
C GLN A 677 -31.50 30.56 -5.24
N LEU A 678 -30.50 31.20 -4.61
CA LEU A 678 -29.80 30.69 -3.42
C LEU A 678 -30.48 31.02 -2.09
N ALA A 679 -31.49 31.89 -2.06
CA ALA A 679 -32.15 32.28 -0.80
C ALA A 679 -32.66 31.08 0.04
N PRO A 680 -33.16 29.97 -0.54
CA PRO A 680 -33.50 28.75 0.23
C PRO A 680 -32.29 27.97 0.75
N TRP A 681 -31.12 28.14 0.14
CA TRP A 681 -29.90 27.40 0.42
C TRP A 681 -28.97 28.09 1.41
N TRP A 682 -29.14 29.40 1.64
CA TRP A 682 -28.31 30.20 2.54
C TRP A 682 -28.09 29.60 3.95
N PRO A 683 -29.09 28.98 4.63
CA PRO A 683 -28.88 28.34 5.93
C PRO A 683 -27.89 27.16 5.93
N TYR A 684 -27.52 26.65 4.76
CA TYR A 684 -26.63 25.50 4.57
C TYR A 684 -25.27 25.88 3.96
N LEU A 685 -25.06 27.15 3.58
CA LEU A 685 -23.83 27.62 2.92
C LEU A 685 -22.78 28.12 3.93
N GLU A 686 -22.12 27.18 4.61
CA GLU A 686 -21.01 27.44 5.54
C GLU A 686 -19.76 28.00 4.82
N GLY A 687 -19.72 29.33 4.67
CA GLY A 687 -18.66 30.04 3.96
C GLY A 687 -18.73 29.83 2.45
N GLY A 688 -19.93 29.95 1.86
CA GLY A 688 -20.13 29.78 0.41
C GLY A 688 -20.04 28.32 -0.06
N SER A 689 -20.27 27.35 0.82
CA SER A 689 -20.31 25.92 0.47
C SER A 689 -21.18 25.12 1.43
N ILE A 690 -21.97 24.17 0.91
CA ILE A 690 -22.61 23.14 1.74
C ILE A 690 -21.51 22.16 2.15
N ARG A 691 -21.33 21.90 3.45
CA ARG A 691 -20.27 21.04 4.00
C ARG A 691 -20.84 19.83 4.73
N ALA A 692 -20.19 18.68 4.57
CA ALA A 692 -20.60 17.44 5.19
C ALA A 692 -19.44 16.44 5.34
N GLU A 693 -19.65 15.41 6.15
CA GLU A 693 -18.73 14.29 6.37
C GLU A 693 -19.31 12.99 5.80
N LEU A 694 -18.43 12.14 5.28
CA LEU A 694 -18.72 10.76 4.88
C LEU A 694 -17.75 9.81 5.60
N THR A 695 -18.26 9.02 6.54
CA THR A 695 -17.48 7.99 7.27
C THR A 695 -17.71 6.62 6.67
N VAL A 696 -16.73 6.08 5.95
CA VAL A 696 -16.73 4.71 5.41
C VAL A 696 -16.40 3.72 6.52
N LEU A 697 -17.31 2.80 6.83
CA LEU A 697 -17.15 1.80 7.88
C LEU A 697 -16.38 0.55 7.40
N PRO A 698 -15.72 -0.19 8.30
CA PRO A 698 -15.16 -1.51 7.98
C PRO A 698 -16.29 -2.46 7.55
N PRO A 699 -16.00 -3.55 6.81
CA PRO A 699 -17.06 -4.48 6.43
C PRO A 699 -17.62 -5.13 7.69
N PRO A 700 -18.91 -5.54 7.72
CA PRO A 700 -19.44 -6.29 8.83
C PRO A 700 -18.61 -7.57 8.90
N ALA A 701 -18.00 -7.84 10.05
CA ALA A 701 -17.14 -9.00 10.21
C ALA A 701 -17.92 -10.23 9.75
N ARG A 702 -17.44 -10.92 8.71
CA ARG A 702 -18.08 -12.16 8.21
C ARG A 702 -18.27 -13.04 9.42
N SER A 703 -19.51 -13.19 9.88
CA SER A 703 -19.84 -13.93 11.09
C SER A 703 -19.47 -15.37 10.80
N GLY A 704 -18.26 -15.74 11.26
CA GLY A 704 -17.64 -17.01 10.94
C GLY A 704 -18.64 -18.08 11.29
N GLY A 705 -19.02 -18.89 10.30
CA GLY A 705 -20.13 -19.83 10.38
C GLY A 705 -19.84 -20.99 11.33
N ALA A 706 -19.68 -20.69 12.62
CA ALA A 706 -20.04 -21.60 13.69
C ALA A 706 -21.44 -22.08 13.34
N ALA A 707 -21.51 -23.34 12.92
CA ALA A 707 -22.76 -23.96 12.52
C ALA A 707 -23.61 -24.11 13.77
N GLY A 708 -24.33 -23.05 14.11
CA GLY A 708 -25.37 -23.05 15.12
C GLY A 708 -26.40 -24.08 14.68
N VAL A 709 -26.24 -25.30 15.19
CA VAL A 709 -27.21 -26.37 15.05
C VAL A 709 -28.50 -25.81 15.59
N LEU A 710 -29.44 -25.49 14.70
CA LEU A 710 -30.76 -25.02 15.06
C LEU A 710 -31.52 -26.19 15.70
N GLY A 711 -31.22 -26.42 16.97
CA GLY A 711 -31.95 -27.35 17.83
C GLY A 711 -33.41 -26.92 17.85
N ALA A 712 -34.27 -27.75 17.28
CA ALA A 712 -35.69 -27.44 17.15
C ALA A 712 -36.39 -27.56 18.52
N GLY A 713 -36.37 -26.49 19.32
CA GLY A 713 -37.16 -26.36 20.53
C GLY A 713 -36.61 -25.33 21.51
N GLY A 714 -37.44 -24.36 21.91
CA GLY A 714 -37.11 -23.41 22.98
C GLY A 714 -37.79 -22.04 22.83
N ALA A 715 -38.66 -21.72 23.79
CA ALA A 715 -39.48 -20.51 23.91
C ALA A 715 -38.83 -19.15 23.58
N LEU A 716 -39.69 -18.19 23.22
CA LEU A 716 -39.37 -16.76 23.07
C LEU A 716 -38.82 -16.15 24.38
N GLY A 717 -37.73 -15.39 24.27
CA GLY A 717 -37.18 -14.54 25.33
C GLY A 717 -36.62 -13.25 24.73
N SER A 718 -36.83 -12.10 25.39
CA SER A 718 -36.50 -10.79 24.83
C SER A 718 -35.00 -10.49 24.84
N SER A 719 -34.45 -10.07 23.71
CA SER A 719 -33.12 -9.48 23.58
C SER A 719 -33.23 -7.96 23.37
N GLY A 720 -32.29 -7.20 23.95
CA GLY A 720 -32.30 -5.73 23.92
C GLY A 720 -31.80 -5.14 22.60
N THR A 721 -32.40 -4.03 22.19
CA THR A 721 -32.06 -3.33 20.94
C THR A 721 -30.74 -2.56 21.07
N LEU A 722 -29.70 -2.99 20.36
CA LEU A 722 -28.55 -2.11 20.05
C LEU A 722 -28.97 -1.09 18.97
N PRO A 723 -28.44 0.15 18.99
CA PRO A 723 -28.73 1.14 17.95
C PRO A 723 -28.26 0.63 16.58
N GLY A 724 -29.15 0.69 15.59
CA GLY A 724 -29.01 -0.07 14.36
C GLY A 724 -27.89 0.41 13.44
N GLN A 725 -26.88 -0.43 13.22
CA GLN A 725 -26.08 -0.39 12.00
C GLN A 725 -26.95 -0.92 10.84
N GLN A 726 -27.27 -0.05 9.88
CA GLN A 726 -27.89 -0.45 8.61
C GLN A 726 -26.95 -0.06 7.46
N GLY A 727 -26.65 -1.01 6.57
CA GLY A 727 -25.89 -0.73 5.36
C GLY A 727 -26.76 -0.03 4.32
N ILE A 728 -26.18 0.90 3.55
CA ILE A 728 -26.89 1.57 2.46
C ILE A 728 -26.97 0.59 1.29
N TYR A 729 -28.18 0.17 0.94
CA TYR A 729 -28.46 -0.66 -0.24
C TYR A 729 -28.81 0.25 -1.42
N LEU A 730 -27.96 0.28 -2.44
CA LEU A 730 -28.26 0.96 -3.70
C LEU A 730 -28.85 -0.04 -4.70
N ALA A 731 -30.18 -0.02 -4.81
CA ALA A 731 -30.84 -0.37 -6.06
C ALA A 731 -30.75 0.83 -7.04
N SER A 732 -31.01 0.59 -8.33
CA SER A 732 -30.99 1.61 -9.38
C SER A 732 -32.14 1.34 -10.35
#